data_AF-A0A3A0CEH0-F1
#
_entry.id   AF-A0A3A0CEH0-F1
#
_cell.length_a   1.000
_cell.length_b   1.000
_cell.length_c   1.000
_cell.angle_alpha   90.00
_cell.angle_beta   90.00
_cell.angle_gamma   90.00
#
_symmetry.space_group_name_H-M   'P 1'
#
loop_
_entity.id
_entity.type
_entity.pdbx_description
1 polymer ?
#
loop_
_entity_poly.entity_id
_entity_poly.type
_entity_poly.pdbx_seq_one_letter_code
_entity_poly.pdbx_strand_id
1 'polypeptide(L)'
;MTQRLVLLAMIDLCAACVSAGAQGPLVRDIREDITYHIMPIAWRDSDNDAHRFGDFDGMTASLDYLETLGVTAVWINPIFPSPAYHGYQHGPADQINPWFGTEAEFLAFVSAAHARGIKVFLDFVVYGISHNTVWYQDARNNPASPYDAWLAFTNASNTTYLGSVYSTWNGSSVGFIHWNLANANANALVTQWARKWLDPNNDGDPSDGIDGYRLDHVWENYPTGPNGWGYNIDDFWLPWKQSLREVNPHVFTFAEQADWGITGVELMLGFDAAMTKPFEFAARDALNGAGASGLYSTMAHIVANTPPGKTFMGIIGDHDVDRLASVLGGSLGRAKLAAAVLLTQPCPPMIYFGDEIAMRGVKGNWGSDANDIPMREPFKWNAVAGPPMSNYYVLNNQAYTNRYAQDNDGRSVEEQLGVPGSVLETYRTFIAARKASRALKYGAYIPVSVSSNFVWAFLRHAPGEQTLLVAHRLSSSALAPTFSLGGLTIPGGSTTVRDIVTGEFLTPLTDANKAAYAISMPGYGTRVLEINAFPTPPASNPINGTDIPAKFGPVNLVATQDNATWFGDNVAELNQLFVRAEPAGLRVGVTGNLPANGTAFALWIDTTPGGQNVLDTSALSPPPGGLQQLTGLRLDASFAPDHLFFINASGGNIYVDQVLLPSVGSGTKVYRGQGTVGDGDGNLSGGVNPNGLQVAIDNRNAAGVTELTASGAETATSGFELRIPYADIGMTFTPGAVFKLAAAIVKNYGEVGNQWLPGVGGGRPNLGMSPDMTAVPGVQFAAWTVPLPGDANCDGAADASDVDAFAAVVIDSAAYSAAYGSCFVVNSDMTGDGVVDARDVAEFVAQLLGR
;
A
#
# COMPACT_ATOMS: atom_id res chain seq x y z
N MET A 1 -10.52 -23.26 17.90
CA MET A 1 -11.14 -21.92 17.78
C MET A 1 -10.21 -20.89 17.13
N THR A 2 -8.90 -20.96 17.37
CA THR A 2 -7.86 -20.07 16.80
C THR A 2 -7.57 -20.29 15.30
N GLN A 3 -7.86 -21.45 14.71
CA GLN A 3 -7.68 -21.72 13.27
C GLN A 3 -8.69 -20.99 12.36
N ARG A 4 -9.86 -20.57 12.87
CA ARG A 4 -10.87 -19.85 12.07
C ARG A 4 -10.61 -18.34 12.00
N LEU A 5 -9.98 -17.74 13.02
CA LEU A 5 -9.62 -16.31 12.99
C LEU A 5 -8.47 -16.02 12.02
N VAL A 6 -7.54 -16.97 11.83
CA VAL A 6 -6.44 -16.82 10.86
C VAL A 6 -6.95 -16.96 9.41
N LEU A 7 -8.02 -17.73 9.19
CA LEU A 7 -8.61 -17.92 7.87
C LEU A 7 -9.44 -16.71 7.40
N LEU A 8 -10.14 -16.02 8.31
CA LEU A 8 -10.87 -14.79 7.98
C LEU A 8 -9.91 -13.66 7.57
N ALA A 9 -8.81 -13.47 8.29
CA ALA A 9 -7.79 -12.48 7.93
C ALA A 9 -7.02 -12.79 6.63
N MET A 10 -7.07 -14.03 6.14
CA MET A 10 -6.44 -14.44 4.87
C MET A 10 -7.36 -14.31 3.65
N ILE A 11 -8.69 -14.33 3.86
CA ILE A 11 -9.67 -14.17 2.79
C ILE A 11 -9.81 -12.69 2.41
N ASP A 12 -9.82 -11.78 3.39
CA ASP A 12 -9.82 -10.32 3.16
C ASP A 12 -8.55 -9.83 2.43
N LEU A 13 -7.44 -10.59 2.51
CA LEU A 13 -6.19 -10.26 1.85
C LEU A 13 -6.15 -10.60 0.36
N CYS A 14 -6.99 -11.52 -0.10
CA CYS A 14 -6.99 -11.94 -1.51
C CYS A 14 -7.59 -10.85 -2.41
N ALA A 15 -8.56 -10.08 -1.93
CA ALA A 15 -9.21 -8.99 -2.65
C ALA A 15 -8.33 -7.73 -2.79
N ALA A 16 -7.55 -7.38 -1.76
CA ALA A 16 -6.63 -6.26 -1.80
C ALA A 16 -5.33 -6.56 -2.59
N CYS A 17 -4.99 -7.83 -2.81
CA CYS A 17 -3.75 -8.23 -3.50
C CYS A 17 -3.80 -8.05 -5.02
N VAL A 18 -4.96 -7.73 -5.61
CA VAL A 18 -5.12 -7.74 -7.07
C VAL A 18 -5.69 -6.44 -7.65
N SER A 19 -5.99 -5.45 -6.80
CA SER A 19 -6.20 -4.07 -7.20
C SER A 19 -4.90 -3.25 -7.25
N ALA A 20 -3.78 -3.90 -7.55
CA ALA A 20 -2.59 -3.20 -8.05
C ALA A 20 -2.87 -2.69 -9.49
N GLY A 21 -3.90 -1.84 -9.62
CA GLY A 21 -3.97 -0.86 -10.69
C GLY A 21 -2.64 -0.12 -10.69
N ALA A 22 -2.06 -0.01 -11.88
CA ALA A 22 -0.73 0.50 -12.14
C ALA A 22 -0.31 1.53 -11.08
N GLN A 23 0.61 1.14 -10.19
CA GLN A 23 1.26 2.11 -9.31
C GLN A 23 1.79 3.21 -10.22
N GLY A 24 1.27 4.43 -10.08
CA GLY A 24 1.83 5.58 -10.78
C GLY A 24 3.34 5.58 -10.59
N PRO A 25 4.12 5.99 -11.61
CA PRO A 25 5.57 5.89 -11.54
C PRO A 25 6.07 6.58 -10.28
N LEU A 26 6.91 5.89 -9.51
CA LEU A 26 7.68 6.55 -8.46
C LEU A 26 8.43 7.72 -9.11
N VAL A 27 8.52 8.87 -8.44
CA VAL A 27 9.30 10.04 -8.92
C VAL A 27 10.74 9.63 -9.27
N ARG A 28 11.23 8.61 -8.55
CA ARG A 28 12.41 7.83 -8.85
C ARG A 28 12.14 6.37 -8.47
N ASP A 29 12.33 5.44 -9.41
CA ASP A 29 12.11 4.01 -9.13
C ASP A 29 13.25 3.42 -8.30
N ILE A 30 13.05 3.34 -6.98
CA ILE A 30 14.00 2.79 -6.01
C ILE A 30 13.81 1.28 -5.78
N ARG A 31 12.85 0.62 -6.45
CA ARG A 31 12.54 -0.82 -6.23
C ARG A 31 13.68 -1.74 -6.62
N GLU A 32 14.56 -1.29 -7.50
CA GLU A 32 15.79 -1.99 -7.87
C GLU A 32 16.93 -1.77 -6.89
N ASP A 33 16.83 -0.77 -6.01
CA ASP A 33 17.96 -0.39 -5.19
C ASP A 33 18.18 -1.34 -4.01
N ILE A 34 19.46 -1.62 -3.74
CA ILE A 34 19.95 -2.28 -2.54
C ILE A 34 20.68 -1.21 -1.74
N THR A 35 20.05 -0.73 -0.68
CA THR A 35 20.60 0.36 0.15
C THR A 35 21.51 -0.20 1.22
N TYR A 36 22.65 0.44 1.47
CA TYR A 36 23.60 0.07 2.52
C TYR A 36 23.77 1.26 3.48
N HIS A 37 23.44 1.06 4.75
CA HIS A 37 23.43 2.09 5.78
C HIS A 37 24.78 2.12 6.52
N ILE A 38 25.51 3.23 6.34
CA ILE A 38 26.88 3.44 6.78
C ILE A 38 26.94 4.46 7.93
N MET A 39 27.63 4.07 9.00
CA MET A 39 28.09 4.98 10.05
C MET A 39 29.52 5.44 9.71
N PRO A 40 29.72 6.68 9.23
CA PRO A 40 30.99 7.12 8.64
C PRO A 40 32.17 6.98 9.60
N ILE A 41 32.01 7.43 10.85
CA ILE A 41 33.06 7.36 11.88
C ILE A 41 33.52 5.93 12.19
N ALA A 42 32.64 4.94 12.01
CA ALA A 42 32.90 3.53 12.29
C ALA A 42 33.35 2.74 11.05
N TRP A 43 33.22 3.30 9.85
CA TRP A 43 33.31 2.55 8.61
C TRP A 43 34.74 2.16 8.21
N ARG A 44 35.54 3.13 7.76
CA ARG A 44 36.89 2.87 7.25
C ARG A 44 37.75 4.11 7.38
N ASP A 45 38.90 3.95 8.01
CA ASP A 45 39.94 4.97 8.18
C ASP A 45 40.96 4.84 7.03
N SER A 46 41.27 5.96 6.38
CA SER A 46 42.15 5.98 5.20
C SER A 46 43.56 6.49 5.49
N ASP A 47 43.76 7.29 6.53
CA ASP A 47 44.98 8.06 6.75
C ASP A 47 45.74 7.66 8.04
N ASN A 48 45.15 6.81 8.87
CA ASN A 48 45.67 6.41 10.18
C ASN A 48 45.99 7.60 11.09
N ASP A 49 45.15 8.62 11.09
CA ASP A 49 45.28 9.74 12.01
C ASP A 49 45.24 9.30 13.48
N ALA A 50 45.53 10.25 14.38
CA ALA A 50 45.62 9.96 15.82
C ALA A 50 44.28 9.48 16.40
N HIS A 51 43.15 9.85 15.79
CA HIS A 51 41.82 9.52 16.25
C HIS A 51 41.29 8.21 15.65
N ARG A 52 41.85 7.79 14.52
CA ARG A 52 41.48 6.61 13.73
C ARG A 52 40.00 6.63 13.36
N PHE A 53 39.47 7.80 12.99
CA PHE A 53 38.07 7.93 12.60
C PHE A 53 37.90 7.48 11.15
N GLY A 54 36.72 6.93 10.82
CA GLY A 54 36.41 6.70 9.42
C GLY A 54 36.15 8.02 8.69
N ASP A 55 36.52 8.10 7.41
CA ASP A 55 36.60 9.35 6.63
C ASP A 55 36.09 9.14 5.17
N PHE A 56 35.94 10.23 4.41
CA PHE A 56 35.39 10.15 3.04
C PHE A 56 36.30 9.43 2.05
N ASP A 57 37.62 9.52 2.21
CA ASP A 57 38.57 8.78 1.39
C ASP A 57 38.50 7.27 1.67
N GLY A 58 38.25 6.88 2.92
CA GLY A 58 37.98 5.51 3.35
C GLY A 58 36.67 5.00 2.78
N MET A 59 35.63 5.83 2.77
CA MET A 59 34.37 5.53 2.07
C MET A 59 34.61 5.32 0.58
N THR A 60 35.37 6.21 -0.08
CA THR A 60 35.76 6.07 -1.49
C THR A 60 36.53 4.78 -1.75
N ALA A 61 37.51 4.45 -0.92
CA ALA A 61 38.31 3.23 -1.03
C ALA A 61 37.50 1.95 -0.82
N SER A 62 36.31 2.04 -0.22
CA SER A 62 35.41 0.91 0.05
C SER A 62 34.35 0.67 -1.04
N LEU A 63 34.25 1.55 -2.04
CA LEU A 63 33.23 1.45 -3.08
C LEU A 63 33.31 0.14 -3.88
N ASP A 64 34.52 -0.38 -4.12
CA ASP A 64 34.71 -1.67 -4.80
C ASP A 64 34.11 -2.84 -4.01
N TYR A 65 34.16 -2.78 -2.67
CA TYR A 65 33.50 -3.78 -1.81
C TYR A 65 31.98 -3.69 -1.93
N LEU A 66 31.42 -2.48 -1.86
CA LEU A 66 29.98 -2.25 -1.95
C LEU A 66 29.43 -2.66 -3.33
N GLU A 67 30.11 -2.27 -4.40
CA GLU A 67 29.78 -2.67 -5.78
C GLU A 67 29.81 -4.19 -5.93
N THR A 68 30.88 -4.82 -5.43
CA THR A 68 31.03 -6.29 -5.50
C THR A 68 29.97 -7.00 -4.68
N LEU A 69 29.55 -6.45 -3.52
CA LEU A 69 28.42 -6.95 -2.73
C LEU A 69 27.09 -6.81 -3.49
N GLY A 70 26.99 -5.85 -4.40
CA GLY A 70 25.84 -5.59 -5.26
C GLY A 70 24.96 -4.43 -4.78
N VAL A 71 25.49 -3.61 -3.85
CA VAL A 71 24.89 -2.37 -3.35
C VAL A 71 24.70 -1.41 -4.51
N THR A 72 23.59 -0.69 -4.50
CA THR A 72 23.30 0.36 -5.48
C THR A 72 22.96 1.69 -4.84
N ALA A 73 22.83 1.77 -3.51
CA ALA A 73 22.69 3.04 -2.82
C ALA A 73 23.34 2.97 -1.45
N VAL A 74 23.83 4.09 -0.94
CA VAL A 74 24.28 4.24 0.44
C VAL A 74 23.41 5.27 1.14
N TRP A 75 23.08 4.99 2.40
CA TRP A 75 22.56 5.98 3.33
C TRP A 75 23.63 6.21 4.41
N ILE A 76 24.00 7.46 4.61
CA ILE A 76 25.08 7.84 5.52
C ILE A 76 24.47 8.55 6.73
N ASN A 77 24.79 8.09 7.94
CA ASN A 77 24.48 8.83 9.18
C ASN A 77 25.02 10.27 9.13
N PRO A 78 24.57 11.19 10.00
CA PRO A 78 24.87 12.62 9.84
C PRO A 78 26.38 12.93 9.75
N ILE A 79 26.74 13.68 8.71
CA ILE A 79 28.13 14.08 8.39
C ILE A 79 28.44 15.54 8.80
N PHE A 80 27.51 16.21 9.46
CA PHE A 80 27.59 17.62 9.82
C PHE A 80 28.34 17.84 11.15
N PRO A 81 28.91 19.03 11.41
CA PRO A 81 29.68 19.32 12.61
C PRO A 81 28.93 18.92 13.88
N SER A 82 29.48 18.03 14.69
CA SER A 82 28.83 17.56 15.92
C SER A 82 29.88 17.18 16.96
N PRO A 83 29.70 17.55 18.23
CA PRO A 83 30.51 17.02 19.32
C PRO A 83 30.20 15.56 19.68
N ALA A 84 29.04 15.02 19.27
CA ALA A 84 28.66 13.63 19.43
C ALA A 84 29.07 12.80 18.20
N TYR A 85 29.55 11.57 18.40
CA TYR A 85 30.16 10.74 17.35
C TYR A 85 29.16 10.31 16.29
N HIS A 86 27.89 10.20 16.67
CA HIS A 86 26.78 9.79 15.82
C HIS A 86 26.19 10.96 15.02
N GLY A 87 26.61 12.20 15.25
CA GLY A 87 26.28 13.34 14.40
C GLY A 87 24.89 14.00 14.62
N TYR A 88 23.90 13.31 15.22
CA TYR A 88 22.54 13.85 15.39
C TYR A 88 22.42 15.18 16.18
N GLN A 89 23.34 15.53 17.07
CA GLN A 89 23.41 16.89 17.66
C GLN A 89 24.30 17.82 16.83
N HIS A 90 23.88 18.04 15.59
CA HIS A 90 24.65 18.77 14.60
C HIS A 90 24.61 20.30 14.79
N GLY A 91 25.63 20.96 14.27
CA GLY A 91 25.73 22.39 14.02
C GLY A 91 25.24 22.74 12.61
N PRO A 92 25.82 23.76 11.94
CA PRO A 92 25.40 24.18 10.61
C PRO A 92 25.47 23.02 9.61
N ALA A 93 24.33 22.66 9.01
CA ALA A 93 24.25 21.52 8.09
C ALA A 93 24.65 21.87 6.65
N ASP A 94 25.14 23.08 6.39
CA ASP A 94 25.87 23.47 5.18
C ASP A 94 27.38 23.22 5.30
N GLN A 95 27.86 22.67 6.41
CA GLN A 95 29.27 22.38 6.63
C GLN A 95 29.49 20.88 6.84
N ILE A 96 30.68 20.41 6.49
CA ILE A 96 31.15 19.06 6.80
C ILE A 96 31.79 19.02 8.19
N ASN A 97 31.58 17.93 8.92
CA ASN A 97 32.33 17.65 10.14
C ASN A 97 33.80 17.39 9.77
N PRO A 98 34.76 18.18 10.28
CA PRO A 98 36.17 18.03 9.94
C PRO A 98 36.78 16.67 10.36
N TRP A 99 36.08 15.88 11.18
CA TRP A 99 36.46 14.50 11.47
C TRP A 99 36.46 13.58 10.25
N PHE A 100 35.67 13.89 9.22
CA PHE A 100 35.50 13.02 8.05
C PHE A 100 36.31 13.48 6.83
N GLY A 101 36.92 14.66 6.92
CA GLY A 101 37.63 15.32 5.84
C GLY A 101 36.98 16.65 5.44
N THR A 102 37.11 16.98 4.16
CA THR A 102 36.70 18.24 3.53
C THR A 102 35.49 18.04 2.63
N GLU A 103 34.82 19.14 2.28
CA GLU A 103 33.74 19.13 1.31
C GLU A 103 34.19 18.60 -0.06
N ALA A 104 35.41 18.90 -0.49
CA ALA A 104 35.95 18.40 -1.76
C ALA A 104 36.11 16.87 -1.75
N GLU A 105 36.55 16.28 -0.63
CA GLU A 105 36.66 14.82 -0.47
C GLU A 105 35.27 14.16 -0.43
N PHE A 106 34.28 14.79 0.21
CA PHE A 106 32.90 14.31 0.16
C PHE A 106 32.33 14.30 -1.26
N LEU A 107 32.50 15.40 -2.02
CA LEU A 107 32.04 15.47 -3.40
C LEU A 107 32.80 14.49 -4.32
N ALA A 108 34.09 14.25 -4.06
CA ALA A 108 34.85 13.22 -4.74
C ALA A 108 34.29 11.82 -4.46
N PHE A 109 33.89 11.53 -3.22
CA PHE A 109 33.17 10.30 -2.87
C PHE A 109 31.85 10.16 -3.62
N VAL A 110 31.01 11.21 -3.65
CA VAL A 110 29.72 11.23 -4.37
C VAL A 110 29.95 10.92 -5.85
N SER A 111 30.88 11.62 -6.49
CA SER A 111 31.24 11.39 -7.89
C SER A 111 31.72 9.96 -8.15
N ALA A 112 32.57 9.42 -7.27
CA ALA A 112 33.08 8.05 -7.38
C ALA A 112 31.99 6.98 -7.18
N ALA A 113 30.99 7.26 -6.32
CA ALA A 113 29.82 6.42 -6.12
C ALA A 113 28.92 6.44 -7.36
N HIS A 114 28.61 7.63 -7.88
CA HIS A 114 27.81 7.81 -9.09
C HIS A 114 28.43 7.11 -10.31
N ALA A 115 29.76 7.16 -10.45
CA ALA A 115 30.49 6.45 -11.51
C ALA A 115 30.29 4.92 -11.48
N ARG A 116 29.88 4.36 -10.33
CA ARG A 116 29.54 2.94 -10.13
C ARG A 116 28.03 2.67 -10.11
N GLY A 117 27.20 3.69 -10.37
CA GLY A 117 25.75 3.61 -10.24
C GLY A 117 25.26 3.47 -8.80
N ILE A 118 26.11 3.83 -7.82
CA ILE A 118 25.80 3.85 -6.40
C ILE A 118 25.33 5.25 -6.03
N LYS A 119 24.15 5.33 -5.43
CA LYS A 119 23.51 6.60 -5.08
C LYS A 119 23.75 6.97 -3.64
N VAL A 120 23.67 8.25 -3.32
CA VAL A 120 24.05 8.78 -2.01
C VAL A 120 22.86 9.48 -1.35
N PHE A 121 22.46 8.96 -0.18
CA PHE A 121 21.46 9.58 0.69
C PHE A 121 22.12 10.05 1.98
N LEU A 122 21.81 11.28 2.39
CA LEU A 122 22.25 11.81 3.68
C LEU A 122 21.15 11.72 4.72
N ASP A 123 21.53 11.48 5.97
CA ASP A 123 20.64 11.71 7.10
C ASP A 123 20.52 13.21 7.38
N PHE A 124 19.28 13.71 7.49
CA PHE A 124 19.00 15.11 7.73
C PHE A 124 18.10 15.29 8.95
N VAL A 125 18.66 15.94 9.97
CA VAL A 125 18.01 16.20 11.24
C VAL A 125 17.42 17.62 11.18
N VAL A 126 16.10 17.69 10.99
CA VAL A 126 15.41 18.97 10.77
C VAL A 126 15.03 19.65 12.08
N TYR A 127 14.78 18.87 13.14
CA TYR A 127 14.00 19.37 14.26
C TYR A 127 14.78 20.25 15.24
N GLY A 128 16.11 20.28 15.20
CA GLY A 128 16.88 21.11 16.13
C GLY A 128 18.31 21.44 15.70
N ILE A 129 19.05 22.06 16.62
CA ILE A 129 20.42 22.52 16.41
C ILE A 129 21.22 22.46 17.72
N SER A 130 22.53 22.20 17.59
CA SER A 130 23.46 22.15 18.71
C SER A 130 23.61 23.48 19.45
N HIS A 131 23.84 23.41 20.76
CA HIS A 131 24.22 24.55 21.60
C HIS A 131 25.55 25.23 21.18
N ASN A 132 26.37 24.56 20.37
CA ASN A 132 27.66 25.10 19.92
C ASN A 132 27.52 26.04 18.72
N THR A 133 26.31 26.45 18.38
CA THR A 133 26.02 27.34 17.25
C THR A 133 25.79 28.77 17.68
N VAL A 134 26.04 29.70 16.74
CA VAL A 134 25.81 31.14 16.96
C VAL A 134 24.35 31.43 17.32
N TRP A 135 23.38 30.71 16.73
CA TRP A 135 21.95 30.93 16.99
C TRP A 135 21.62 30.70 18.47
N TYR A 136 22.04 29.57 19.05
CA TYR A 136 21.79 29.29 20.46
C TYR A 136 22.64 30.18 21.38
N GLN A 137 23.94 30.32 21.11
CA GLN A 137 24.84 31.07 21.99
C GLN A 137 24.45 32.55 22.11
N ASP A 138 23.98 33.15 21.02
CA ASP A 138 23.53 34.54 21.02
C ASP A 138 22.17 34.72 21.70
N ALA A 139 21.24 33.77 21.56
CA ALA A 139 19.89 33.86 22.11
C ALA A 139 19.76 33.41 23.58
N ARG A 140 20.66 32.55 24.06
CA ARG A 140 20.62 32.00 25.43
C ARG A 140 20.85 33.10 26.48
N ASN A 141 19.90 33.29 27.39
CA ASN A 141 19.82 34.44 28.33
C ASN A 141 19.63 35.82 27.66
N ASN A 142 19.27 35.87 26.38
CA ASN A 142 19.21 37.13 25.62
C ASN A 142 17.94 37.19 24.75
N PRO A 143 16.79 37.62 25.31
CA PRO A 143 15.56 37.79 24.54
C PRO A 143 15.59 38.92 23.52
N ALA A 144 16.66 39.74 23.48
CA ALA A 144 16.86 40.75 22.44
C ALA A 144 17.63 40.21 21.22
N SER A 145 18.05 38.95 21.25
CA SER A 145 18.73 38.30 20.13
C SER A 145 17.87 38.28 18.86
N PRO A 146 18.43 38.51 17.67
CA PRO A 146 17.70 38.31 16.41
C PRO A 146 17.25 36.85 16.19
N TYR A 147 17.81 35.90 16.95
CA TYR A 147 17.50 34.47 16.87
C TYR A 147 16.54 33.99 17.97
N ASP A 148 16.09 34.88 18.86
CA ASP A 148 15.14 34.57 19.93
C ASP A 148 13.94 33.76 19.41
N ALA A 149 13.25 34.31 18.41
CA ALA A 149 12.07 33.69 17.80
C ALA A 149 12.37 32.51 16.86
N TRP A 150 13.65 32.19 16.61
CA TRP A 150 14.05 31.06 15.77
C TRP A 150 14.12 29.77 16.57
N LEU A 151 14.21 29.84 17.90
CA LEU A 151 14.49 28.71 18.76
C LEU A 151 13.36 28.45 19.75
N ALA A 152 13.30 27.20 20.19
CA ALA A 152 12.27 26.66 21.07
C ALA A 152 12.36 27.09 22.54
N PHE A 153 12.55 28.37 22.86
CA PHE A 153 12.56 28.83 24.25
C PHE A 153 11.16 28.79 24.87
N THR A 154 11.08 28.36 26.14
CA THR A 154 9.81 28.19 26.88
C THR A 154 9.55 29.29 27.91
N ASN A 155 10.46 30.26 28.00
CA ASN A 155 10.30 31.40 28.89
C ASN A 155 10.92 32.68 28.28
N ALA A 156 10.38 33.84 28.69
CA ALA A 156 10.79 35.14 28.15
C ALA A 156 12.24 35.56 28.46
N SER A 157 12.93 34.83 29.35
CA SER A 157 14.34 35.09 29.68
C SER A 157 15.31 34.21 28.89
N ASN A 158 14.82 33.32 28.01
CA ASN A 158 15.62 32.34 27.26
C ASN A 158 16.55 31.51 28.15
N THR A 159 16.03 31.04 29.27
CA THR A 159 16.77 30.16 30.18
C THR A 159 16.27 28.72 30.17
N THR A 160 15.04 28.49 29.70
CA THR A 160 14.45 27.17 29.51
C THR A 160 14.01 27.02 28.06
N TYR A 161 14.13 25.81 27.53
CA TYR A 161 13.86 25.50 26.13
C TYR A 161 13.38 24.06 25.98
N LEU A 162 12.91 23.72 24.78
CA LEU A 162 12.55 22.36 24.41
C LEU A 162 13.71 21.74 23.61
N GLY A 163 14.18 20.60 24.08
CA GLY A 163 15.43 19.98 23.63
C GLY A 163 16.04 19.13 24.73
N SER A 164 17.33 18.84 24.61
CA SER A 164 18.01 17.88 25.48
C SER A 164 19.50 18.17 25.63
N VAL A 165 20.11 17.55 26.63
CA VAL A 165 21.56 17.62 26.89
C VAL A 165 22.04 16.23 27.24
N TYR A 166 23.14 15.80 26.63
CA TYR A 166 23.72 14.47 26.85
C TYR A 166 25.23 14.56 27.09
N SER A 167 25.75 13.53 27.72
CA SER A 167 27.19 13.28 27.84
C SER A 167 27.66 12.50 26.63
N THR A 168 28.76 12.93 26.01
CA THR A 168 29.36 12.27 24.84
C THR A 168 30.37 11.20 25.27
N TRP A 169 30.73 10.32 24.33
CA TRP A 169 31.52 9.12 24.61
C TRP A 169 32.94 9.46 25.07
N ASN A 170 33.44 10.61 24.66
CA ASN A 170 34.75 11.14 25.06
C ASN A 170 34.69 11.99 26.35
N GLY A 171 33.56 12.03 27.04
CA GLY A 171 33.37 12.75 28.32
C GLY A 171 33.00 14.23 28.20
N SER A 172 32.78 14.74 26.98
CA SER A 172 32.23 16.08 26.77
C SER A 172 30.71 16.10 27.02
N SER A 173 30.08 17.27 26.87
CA SER A 173 28.62 17.38 26.82
C SER A 173 28.20 18.15 25.59
N VAL A 174 27.09 17.73 25.00
CA VAL A 174 26.43 18.42 23.91
C VAL A 174 24.97 18.61 24.28
N GLY A 175 24.45 19.80 24.00
CA GLY A 175 23.02 20.03 24.07
C GLY A 175 22.45 20.40 22.72
N PHE A 176 21.14 20.25 22.62
CA PHE A 176 20.36 20.36 21.39
C PHE A 176 19.06 21.09 21.72
N ILE A 177 18.77 22.15 20.98
CA ILE A 177 17.54 22.93 21.08
C ILE A 177 16.74 22.80 19.79
N HIS A 178 15.42 22.73 19.88
CA HIS A 178 14.59 22.62 18.69
C HIS A 178 14.46 23.95 17.93
N TRP A 179 14.25 23.87 16.61
CA TRP A 179 13.94 25.03 15.75
C TRP A 179 12.47 25.43 15.87
N ASN A 180 12.16 26.71 15.84
CA ASN A 180 10.81 27.20 15.56
C ASN A 180 10.63 27.39 14.04
N LEU A 181 10.27 26.34 13.30
CA LEU A 181 10.14 26.41 11.83
C LEU A 181 8.88 27.14 11.33
N ALA A 182 8.02 27.63 12.22
CA ALA A 182 7.03 28.64 11.86
C ALA A 182 7.69 30.01 11.60
N ASN A 183 8.91 30.23 12.09
CA ASN A 183 9.70 31.40 11.74
C ASN A 183 10.27 31.25 10.32
N ALA A 184 9.88 32.16 9.43
CA ALA A 184 10.27 32.11 8.02
C ALA A 184 11.80 32.12 7.80
N ASN A 185 12.59 32.77 8.66
CA ASN A 185 14.04 32.82 8.49
C ASN A 185 14.71 31.51 8.91
N ALA A 186 14.26 30.91 10.02
CA ALA A 186 14.75 29.59 10.46
C ALA A 186 14.39 28.51 9.43
N ASN A 187 13.16 28.54 8.93
CA ASN A 187 12.69 27.67 7.85
C ASN A 187 13.54 27.84 6.58
N ALA A 188 13.75 29.07 6.13
CA ALA A 188 14.56 29.35 4.95
C ALA A 188 16.01 28.85 5.09
N LEU A 189 16.62 29.04 6.26
CA LEU A 189 17.98 28.56 6.54
C LEU A 189 18.07 27.03 6.46
N VAL A 190 17.20 26.31 7.18
CA VAL A 190 17.20 24.84 7.18
C VAL A 190 16.90 24.28 5.79
N THR A 191 16.00 24.92 5.05
CA THR A 191 15.71 24.57 3.64
C THR A 191 16.94 24.79 2.76
N GLN A 192 17.66 25.91 2.92
CA GLN A 192 18.85 26.20 2.14
C GLN A 192 19.98 25.19 2.38
N TRP A 193 20.16 24.72 3.61
CA TRP A 193 21.12 23.66 3.92
C TRP A 193 20.84 22.37 3.14
N ALA A 194 19.58 21.94 3.09
CA ALA A 194 19.20 20.78 2.30
C ALA A 194 19.37 21.02 0.78
N ARG A 195 19.04 22.21 0.28
CA ARG A 195 19.24 22.53 -1.14
C ARG A 195 20.71 22.49 -1.55
N LYS A 196 21.62 22.95 -0.69
CA LYS A 196 23.06 22.98 -0.98
C LYS A 196 23.56 21.62 -1.46
N TRP A 197 23.25 20.52 -0.77
CA TRP A 197 23.87 19.23 -1.12
C TRP A 197 23.29 18.58 -2.37
N LEU A 198 22.14 19.06 -2.86
CA LEU A 198 21.55 18.61 -4.12
C LEU A 198 22.19 19.27 -5.35
N ASP A 199 22.75 20.48 -5.18
CA ASP A 199 23.49 21.25 -6.18
C ASP A 199 24.60 22.03 -5.45
N PRO A 200 25.70 21.34 -5.07
CA PRO A 200 26.73 21.87 -4.18
C PRO A 200 27.51 23.05 -4.76
N ASN A 201 27.59 23.16 -6.09
CA ASN A 201 28.29 24.24 -6.78
C ASN A 201 27.33 25.37 -7.25
N ASN A 202 26.01 25.16 -7.14
CA ASN A 202 24.95 26.06 -7.55
C ASN A 202 25.03 26.45 -9.04
N ASP A 203 25.30 25.48 -9.91
CA ASP A 203 25.34 25.64 -11.36
C ASP A 203 24.04 25.20 -12.07
N GLY A 204 23.12 24.59 -11.33
CA GLY A 204 21.84 24.09 -11.83
C GLY A 204 21.88 22.65 -12.37
N ASP A 205 23.02 21.95 -12.28
CA ASP A 205 23.16 20.53 -12.59
C ASP A 205 23.23 19.69 -11.29
N PRO A 206 22.16 18.96 -10.92
CA PRO A 206 22.15 18.17 -9.69
C PRO A 206 22.98 16.88 -9.76
N SER A 207 23.70 16.61 -10.86
CA SER A 207 24.42 15.34 -11.06
C SER A 207 25.70 15.18 -10.22
N ASP A 208 26.22 16.28 -9.68
CA ASP A 208 27.36 16.32 -8.75
C ASP A 208 26.94 16.37 -7.27
N GLY A 209 25.64 16.53 -7.00
CA GLY A 209 25.02 16.50 -5.68
C GLY A 209 24.56 15.11 -5.25
N ILE A 210 23.96 15.03 -4.06
CA ILE A 210 23.39 13.78 -3.52
C ILE A 210 22.03 13.45 -4.15
N ASP A 211 21.58 12.20 -4.01
CA ASP A 211 20.30 11.73 -4.56
C ASP A 211 19.10 11.99 -3.65
N GLY A 212 19.34 12.38 -2.39
CA GLY A 212 18.30 12.82 -1.47
C GLY A 212 18.57 12.50 0.00
N TYR A 213 17.50 12.28 0.76
CA TYR A 213 17.55 12.33 2.21
C TYR A 213 16.77 11.23 2.92
N ARG A 214 17.35 10.74 4.00
CA ARG A 214 16.62 10.15 5.11
C ARG A 214 16.27 11.27 6.10
N LEU A 215 15.02 11.35 6.52
CA LEU A 215 14.58 12.35 7.51
C LEU A 215 14.47 11.71 8.88
N ASP A 216 15.23 12.26 9.83
CA ASP A 216 15.32 11.77 11.19
C ASP A 216 14.07 12.13 12.01
N HIS A 217 13.57 11.14 12.76
CA HIS A 217 12.62 11.33 13.85
C HIS A 217 11.43 12.23 13.48
N VAL A 218 10.75 11.93 12.38
CA VAL A 218 9.65 12.75 11.85
C VAL A 218 8.39 12.59 12.69
N TRP A 219 7.86 13.74 13.15
CA TRP A 219 6.58 13.88 13.85
C TRP A 219 5.63 14.79 13.05
N GLU A 220 4.36 14.40 12.95
CA GLU A 220 3.36 15.12 12.13
C GLU A 220 2.30 15.91 12.92
N ASN A 221 2.55 16.26 14.19
CA ASN A 221 1.58 17.03 14.99
C ASN A 221 2.23 18.18 15.76
N TYR A 222 2.04 19.41 15.29
CA TYR A 222 2.38 20.64 16.02
C TYR A 222 1.11 21.39 16.45
N PRO A 223 1.00 21.91 17.69
CA PRO A 223 1.91 21.82 18.84
C PRO A 223 1.59 20.62 19.75
N THR A 224 0.85 19.62 19.27
CA THR A 224 0.24 18.55 20.08
C THR A 224 0.99 17.22 20.08
N GLY A 225 2.09 17.11 19.34
CA GLY A 225 2.96 15.93 19.36
C GLY A 225 3.61 15.70 20.73
N PRO A 226 4.23 14.52 20.98
CA PRO A 226 4.83 14.22 22.27
C PRO A 226 5.82 15.31 22.70
N ASN A 227 5.69 15.79 23.94
CA ASN A 227 6.43 16.94 24.49
C ASN A 227 6.12 18.31 23.86
N GLY A 228 5.03 18.43 23.08
CA GLY A 228 4.59 19.67 22.44
C GLY A 228 5.29 20.00 21.13
N TRP A 229 5.84 19.00 20.43
CA TRP A 229 6.72 19.16 19.26
C TRP A 229 6.35 18.28 18.06
N GLY A 230 6.62 18.82 16.87
CA GLY A 230 6.42 18.21 15.55
C GLY A 230 6.33 19.30 14.48
N TYR A 231 6.16 18.92 13.20
CA TYR A 231 5.79 19.86 12.15
C TYR A 231 4.68 19.25 11.31
N ASN A 232 3.62 20.00 11.05
CA ASN A 232 2.54 19.51 10.22
C ASN A 232 3.07 19.24 8.80
N ILE A 233 2.57 18.17 8.19
CA ILE A 233 2.95 17.77 6.82
C ILE A 233 2.75 18.93 5.84
N ASP A 234 1.62 19.63 5.95
CA ASP A 234 1.24 20.68 5.00
C ASP A 234 2.01 22.00 5.18
N ASP A 235 2.42 22.31 6.42
CA ASP A 235 3.01 23.62 6.75
C ASP A 235 4.49 23.70 6.44
N PHE A 236 5.24 22.63 6.73
CA PHE A 236 6.70 22.60 6.54
C PHE A 236 7.12 21.56 5.51
N TRP A 237 6.72 20.30 5.68
CA TRP A 237 7.31 19.19 4.92
C TRP A 237 6.98 19.23 3.43
N LEU A 238 5.72 19.53 3.07
CA LEU A 238 5.31 19.66 1.67
C LEU A 238 6.03 20.81 0.96
N PRO A 239 6.02 22.07 1.47
CA PRO A 239 6.79 23.16 0.86
C PRO A 239 8.30 22.90 0.83
N TRP A 240 8.87 22.33 1.89
CA TRP A 240 10.28 21.99 1.97
C TRP A 240 10.67 21.00 0.87
N LYS A 241 9.91 19.93 0.70
CA LYS A 241 10.13 18.95 -0.35
C LYS A 241 9.94 19.53 -1.75
N GLN A 242 8.94 20.39 -1.94
CA GLN A 242 8.74 21.08 -3.22
C GLN A 242 9.97 21.92 -3.58
N SER A 243 10.52 22.65 -2.61
CA SER A 243 11.75 23.43 -2.76
C SER A 243 12.95 22.54 -3.14
N LEU A 244 13.08 21.33 -2.58
CA LEU A 244 14.12 20.40 -3.01
C LEU A 244 13.95 19.94 -4.46
N ARG A 245 12.71 19.69 -4.88
CA ARG A 245 12.38 19.26 -6.26
C ARG A 245 12.62 20.34 -7.32
N GLU A 246 12.67 21.61 -6.92
CA GLU A 246 13.09 22.70 -7.82
C GLU A 246 14.59 22.62 -8.15
N VAL A 247 15.40 22.07 -7.25
CA VAL A 247 16.85 21.86 -7.46
C VAL A 247 17.07 20.53 -8.20
N ASN A 248 16.51 19.45 -7.66
CA ASN A 248 16.61 18.12 -8.23
C ASN A 248 15.21 17.48 -8.32
N PRO A 249 14.58 17.45 -9.52
CA PRO A 249 13.27 16.82 -9.71
C PRO A 249 13.21 15.34 -9.32
N HIS A 250 14.36 14.67 -9.24
CA HIS A 250 14.50 13.25 -8.90
C HIS A 250 14.95 13.01 -7.44
N VAL A 251 15.00 14.06 -6.60
CA VAL A 251 15.31 13.92 -5.18
C VAL A 251 14.38 12.91 -4.53
N PHE A 252 14.97 11.93 -3.82
CA PHE A 252 14.21 10.90 -3.12
C PHE A 252 14.31 11.11 -1.61
N THR A 253 13.15 11.13 -0.96
CA THR A 253 13.03 11.38 0.49
C THR A 253 12.35 10.24 1.18
N PHE A 254 12.93 9.74 2.27
CA PHE A 254 12.27 8.73 3.11
C PHE A 254 12.34 9.10 4.59
N ALA A 255 11.23 8.90 5.30
CA ALA A 255 11.10 9.29 6.70
C ALA A 255 11.34 8.10 7.63
N GLU A 256 12.08 8.35 8.71
CA GLU A 256 11.91 7.58 9.93
C GLU A 256 10.76 8.19 10.74
N GLN A 257 9.71 7.42 10.95
CA GLN A 257 8.67 7.76 11.91
C GLN A 257 9.21 7.79 13.33
N ALA A 258 8.85 8.81 14.09
CA ALA A 258 9.31 8.95 15.45
C ALA A 258 8.61 8.01 16.46
N ASP A 259 7.38 7.57 16.16
CA ASP A 259 6.74 6.44 16.81
C ASP A 259 7.01 5.18 15.99
N TRP A 260 7.80 4.24 16.52
CA TRP A 260 8.11 3.00 15.82
C TRP A 260 6.98 1.96 15.86
N GLY A 261 5.90 2.22 16.61
CA GLY A 261 4.70 1.39 16.65
C GLY A 261 3.79 1.56 15.43
N ILE A 262 3.92 2.67 14.70
CA ILE A 262 3.15 2.96 13.49
C ILE A 262 3.97 2.66 12.22
N THR A 263 3.28 2.46 11.11
CA THR A 263 3.95 2.14 9.84
C THR A 263 4.59 3.35 9.17
N GLY A 264 4.14 4.59 9.43
CA GLY A 264 4.64 5.76 8.70
C GLY A 264 3.86 6.05 7.41
N VAL A 265 2.63 5.54 7.26
CA VAL A 265 1.82 5.72 6.03
C VAL A 265 1.44 7.18 5.86
N GLU A 266 1.02 7.79 6.96
CA GLU A 266 0.68 9.19 7.12
C GLU A 266 1.81 10.13 6.67
N LEU A 267 3.06 9.74 6.92
CA LEU A 267 4.24 10.50 6.48
C LEU A 267 4.41 10.50 4.94
N MET A 268 3.87 9.50 4.23
CA MET A 268 4.02 9.41 2.77
C MET A 268 3.25 10.49 2.00
N LEU A 269 2.42 11.28 2.67
CA LEU A 269 1.93 12.55 2.13
C LEU A 269 3.12 13.51 1.86
N GLY A 270 4.01 13.66 2.84
CA GLY A 270 5.20 14.51 2.78
C GLY A 270 6.42 13.87 2.12
N PHE A 271 6.57 12.54 2.14
CA PHE A 271 7.79 11.85 1.70
C PHE A 271 7.55 10.81 0.59
N ASP A 272 8.59 10.33 -0.07
CA ASP A 272 8.48 9.31 -1.12
C ASP A 272 8.40 7.90 -0.53
N ALA A 273 8.96 7.71 0.67
CA ALA A 273 8.88 6.49 1.42
C ALA A 273 8.93 6.68 2.95
N ALA A 274 8.66 5.60 3.67
CA ALA A 274 8.84 5.48 5.11
C ALA A 274 9.54 4.16 5.46
N MET A 275 10.15 4.07 6.64
CA MET A 275 10.86 2.87 7.09
C MET A 275 9.89 1.81 7.62
N THR A 276 10.16 0.52 7.37
CA THR A 276 9.32 -0.58 7.86
C THR A 276 9.58 -0.95 9.33
N LYS A 277 9.56 -0.01 10.30
CA LYS A 277 9.87 -0.29 11.72
C LYS A 277 9.01 -1.42 12.33
N PRO A 278 7.67 -1.50 12.11
CA PRO A 278 6.91 -2.63 12.61
C PRO A 278 7.32 -3.99 12.01
N PHE A 279 7.66 -4.03 10.72
CA PHE A 279 8.15 -5.25 10.07
C PHE A 279 9.54 -5.64 10.58
N GLU A 280 10.42 -4.68 10.85
CA GLU A 280 11.72 -4.93 11.46
C GLU A 280 11.59 -5.74 12.74
N PHE A 281 10.77 -5.26 13.69
CA PHE A 281 10.56 -5.96 14.97
C PHE A 281 9.89 -7.33 14.77
N ALA A 282 8.89 -7.41 13.90
CA ALA A 282 8.24 -8.67 13.58
C ALA A 282 9.19 -9.71 12.96
N ALA A 283 10.11 -9.27 12.09
CA ALA A 283 11.12 -10.14 11.49
C ALA A 283 12.13 -10.62 12.53
N ARG A 284 12.60 -9.74 13.41
CA ARG A 284 13.53 -10.09 14.50
C ARG A 284 12.91 -11.10 15.46
N ASP A 285 11.65 -10.89 15.85
CA ASP A 285 10.90 -11.82 16.70
C ASP A 285 10.68 -13.17 16.01
N ALA A 286 10.31 -13.15 14.72
CA ALA A 286 10.10 -14.36 13.94
C ALA A 286 11.39 -15.19 13.80
N LEU A 287 12.52 -14.54 13.54
CA LEU A 287 13.84 -15.19 13.41
C LEU A 287 14.36 -15.72 14.75
N ASN A 288 14.02 -15.07 15.86
CA ASN A 288 14.46 -15.49 17.19
C ASN A 288 13.56 -16.58 17.80
N GLY A 289 12.24 -16.37 17.75
CA GLY A 289 11.21 -17.21 18.36
C GLY A 289 10.57 -18.26 17.44
N ALA A 290 10.93 -18.26 16.15
CA ALA A 290 10.46 -19.19 15.14
C ALA A 290 8.95 -19.12 14.84
N GLY A 291 8.34 -17.93 14.74
CA GLY A 291 6.90 -17.77 14.44
C GLY A 291 6.62 -16.80 13.28
N ALA A 292 5.80 -17.21 12.31
CA ALA A 292 5.57 -16.42 11.09
C ALA A 292 4.42 -15.38 11.16
N SER A 293 3.58 -15.41 12.22
CA SER A 293 2.35 -14.61 12.25
C SER A 293 2.60 -13.10 12.16
N GLY A 294 3.61 -12.58 12.87
CA GLY A 294 3.97 -11.17 12.84
C GLY A 294 4.43 -10.71 11.46
N LEU A 295 5.18 -11.56 10.73
CA LEU A 295 5.61 -11.29 9.37
C LEU A 295 4.41 -11.18 8.42
N TYR A 296 3.42 -12.08 8.54
CA TYR A 296 2.20 -11.99 7.74
C TYR A 296 1.39 -10.72 8.04
N SER A 297 1.14 -10.41 9.31
CA SER A 297 0.29 -9.27 9.69
C SER A 297 0.92 -7.92 9.35
N THR A 298 2.24 -7.78 9.54
CA THR A 298 2.94 -6.53 9.20
C THR A 298 3.07 -6.33 7.69
N MET A 299 3.35 -7.40 6.93
CA MET A 299 3.41 -7.31 5.47
C MET A 299 2.03 -7.05 4.85
N ALA A 300 0.97 -7.66 5.41
CA ALA A 300 -0.41 -7.35 5.04
C ALA A 300 -0.72 -5.86 5.19
N HIS A 301 -0.34 -5.27 6.33
CA HIS A 301 -0.53 -3.84 6.56
C HIS A 301 0.27 -2.98 5.58
N ILE A 302 1.52 -3.33 5.31
CA ILE A 302 2.37 -2.62 4.32
C ILE A 302 1.70 -2.64 2.94
N VAL A 303 1.28 -3.81 2.46
CA VAL A 303 0.67 -3.97 1.13
C VAL A 303 -0.66 -3.19 1.04
N ALA A 304 -1.51 -3.30 2.06
CA ALA A 304 -2.84 -2.68 2.06
C ALA A 304 -2.79 -1.14 2.14
N ASN A 305 -1.73 -0.56 2.73
CA ASN A 305 -1.68 0.86 3.05
C ASN A 305 -0.58 1.63 2.28
N THR A 306 0.14 1.00 1.34
CA THR A 306 1.10 1.74 0.50
C THR A 306 0.34 2.61 -0.50
N PRO A 307 0.45 3.95 -0.46
CA PRO A 307 -0.24 4.81 -1.42
C PRO A 307 0.34 4.67 -2.84
N PRO A 308 -0.44 4.94 -3.90
CA PRO A 308 0.07 4.97 -5.27
C PRO A 308 1.28 5.90 -5.42
N GLY A 309 2.31 5.45 -6.14
CA GLY A 309 3.53 6.24 -6.35
C GLY A 309 4.41 6.41 -5.11
N LYS A 310 4.23 5.58 -4.07
CA LYS A 310 5.05 5.53 -2.86
C LYS A 310 5.59 4.13 -2.60
N THR A 311 6.54 4.00 -1.69
CA THR A 311 7.07 2.69 -1.24
C THR A 311 7.46 2.74 0.22
N PHE A 312 7.69 1.59 0.84
CA PHE A 312 8.43 1.50 2.09
C PHE A 312 9.90 1.15 1.86
N MET A 313 10.78 1.46 2.82
CA MET A 313 12.17 1.01 2.89
C MET A 313 12.27 -0.18 3.84
N GLY A 314 12.56 -1.36 3.30
CA GLY A 314 12.60 -2.62 4.05
C GLY A 314 13.84 -2.73 4.92
N ILE A 315 13.65 -2.79 6.23
CA ILE A 315 14.71 -2.93 7.25
C ILE A 315 14.43 -4.07 8.21
N ILE A 316 15.49 -4.64 8.78
CA ILE A 316 15.44 -5.61 9.90
C ILE A 316 16.48 -5.31 11.01
N GLY A 317 17.17 -4.19 10.87
CA GLY A 317 18.20 -3.68 11.76
C GLY A 317 18.67 -2.31 11.29
N ASP A 318 19.09 -1.48 12.22
CA ASP A 318 19.70 -0.18 11.99
C ASP A 318 20.63 0.22 13.15
N HIS A 319 21.00 1.50 13.19
CA HIS A 319 21.93 2.06 14.14
C HIS A 319 21.39 2.33 15.57
N ASP A 320 20.08 2.16 15.82
CA ASP A 320 19.46 2.44 17.13
C ASP A 320 19.02 1.19 17.89
N VAL A 321 19.00 0.04 17.22
CA VAL A 321 18.62 -1.25 17.79
C VAL A 321 19.84 -2.15 18.00
N ASP A 322 19.75 -3.06 18.97
CA ASP A 322 20.76 -4.11 19.15
C ASP A 322 21.07 -4.81 17.82
N ARG A 323 22.34 -5.15 17.57
CA ARG A 323 22.70 -5.78 16.30
C ARG A 323 21.94 -7.08 16.10
N LEU A 324 21.49 -7.30 14.86
CA LEU A 324 20.66 -8.44 14.50
C LEU A 324 21.28 -9.77 14.96
N ALA A 325 22.58 -9.97 14.74
CA ALA A 325 23.26 -11.19 15.15
C ALA A 325 23.23 -11.42 16.67
N SER A 326 23.22 -10.36 17.49
CA SER A 326 23.09 -10.47 18.96
C SER A 326 21.69 -10.90 19.38
N VAL A 327 20.65 -10.30 18.80
CA VAL A 327 19.25 -10.70 19.05
C VAL A 327 19.01 -12.17 18.69
N LEU A 328 19.69 -12.65 17.65
CA LEU A 328 19.61 -14.04 17.20
C LEU A 328 20.53 -15.00 17.98
N GLY A 329 21.09 -14.57 19.12
CA GLY A 329 21.96 -15.38 19.98
C GLY A 329 23.31 -15.72 19.37
N GLY A 330 23.78 -14.93 18.40
CA GLY A 330 25.00 -15.17 17.62
C GLY A 330 24.86 -16.25 16.54
N SER A 331 23.67 -16.78 16.28
CA SER A 331 23.46 -17.87 15.32
C SER A 331 23.71 -17.45 13.87
N LEU A 332 24.76 -18.00 13.25
CA LEU A 332 25.07 -17.77 11.84
C LEU A 332 23.97 -18.33 10.91
N GLY A 333 23.32 -19.44 11.29
CA GLY A 333 22.21 -20.01 10.52
C GLY A 333 21.00 -19.05 10.46
N ARG A 334 20.68 -18.42 11.58
CA ARG A 334 19.61 -17.41 11.63
C ARG A 334 20.01 -16.12 10.92
N ALA A 335 21.28 -15.71 11.00
CA ALA A 335 21.77 -14.53 10.25
C ALA A 335 21.66 -14.73 8.73
N LYS A 336 21.99 -15.92 8.21
CA LYS A 336 21.77 -16.27 6.79
C LYS A 336 20.29 -16.25 6.39
N LEU A 337 19.41 -16.77 7.25
CA LEU A 337 17.97 -16.71 7.04
C LEU A 337 17.46 -15.27 7.04
N ALA A 338 18.01 -14.41 7.91
CA ALA A 338 17.66 -13.01 7.99
C ALA A 338 18.00 -12.26 6.70
N ALA A 339 19.15 -12.54 6.10
CA ALA A 339 19.52 -12.03 4.77
C ALA A 339 18.46 -12.40 3.72
N ALA A 340 18.02 -13.66 3.70
CA ALA A 340 17.00 -14.12 2.78
C ALA A 340 15.64 -13.43 3.00
N VAL A 341 15.23 -13.25 4.26
CA VAL A 341 14.00 -12.52 4.64
C VAL A 341 14.04 -11.08 4.12
N LEU A 342 15.14 -10.35 4.36
CA LEU A 342 15.31 -8.96 3.94
C LEU A 342 15.33 -8.82 2.40
N LEU A 343 15.98 -9.74 1.69
CA LEU A 343 16.23 -9.60 0.26
C LEU A 343 15.09 -10.13 -0.62
N THR A 344 14.14 -10.90 -0.07
CA THR A 344 13.02 -11.47 -0.85
C THR A 344 11.66 -10.84 -0.55
N GLN A 345 11.55 -10.05 0.52
CA GLN A 345 10.36 -9.24 0.81
C GLN A 345 10.14 -8.12 -0.26
N PRO A 346 8.94 -7.55 -0.39
CA PRO A 346 8.56 -6.71 -1.54
C PRO A 346 9.15 -5.30 -1.57
N CYS A 347 9.55 -4.74 -0.43
CA CYS A 347 10.14 -3.41 -0.33
C CYS A 347 11.61 -3.41 -0.80
N PRO A 348 12.15 -2.29 -1.29
CA PRO A 348 13.59 -2.06 -1.43
C PRO A 348 14.33 -2.38 -0.12
N PRO A 349 15.33 -3.29 -0.12
CA PRO A 349 16.03 -3.69 1.09
C PRO A 349 17.11 -2.69 1.50
N MET A 350 17.29 -2.54 2.80
CA MET A 350 18.36 -1.77 3.39
C MET A 350 19.17 -2.62 4.38
N ILE A 351 20.48 -2.65 4.19
CA ILE A 351 21.43 -3.44 4.97
C ILE A 351 22.18 -2.52 5.93
N TYR A 352 22.10 -2.77 7.23
CA TYR A 352 22.93 -2.05 8.20
C TYR A 352 24.35 -2.60 8.20
N PHE A 353 25.36 -1.72 8.20
CA PHE A 353 26.75 -2.15 8.05
C PHE A 353 27.14 -3.16 9.13
N GLY A 354 27.72 -4.28 8.72
CA GLY A 354 28.14 -5.36 9.60
C GLY A 354 27.12 -6.49 9.75
N ASP A 355 25.85 -6.31 9.38
CA ASP A 355 24.88 -7.40 9.40
C ASP A 355 25.21 -8.50 8.38
N GLU A 356 25.87 -8.15 7.27
CA GLU A 356 26.31 -9.08 6.24
C GLU A 356 27.48 -9.98 6.66
N ILE A 357 28.24 -9.55 7.66
CA ILE A 357 29.28 -10.35 8.33
C ILE A 357 28.84 -10.78 9.73
N ALA A 358 27.57 -10.52 10.08
CA ALA A 358 26.94 -10.83 11.36
C ALA A 358 27.67 -10.23 12.58
N MET A 359 28.13 -8.98 12.51
CA MET A 359 28.66 -8.27 13.68
C MET A 359 27.67 -8.28 14.85
N ARG A 360 28.21 -8.30 16.07
CA ARG A 360 27.43 -8.38 17.32
C ARG A 360 27.53 -7.08 18.09
N GLY A 361 26.50 -6.80 18.87
CA GLY A 361 26.35 -5.57 19.65
C GLY A 361 25.05 -5.56 20.42
N VAL A 362 25.09 -5.17 21.70
CA VAL A 362 23.91 -4.91 22.53
C VAL A 362 24.14 -3.61 23.27
N LYS A 363 23.14 -2.72 23.29
CA LYS A 363 23.21 -1.40 23.91
C LYS A 363 23.69 -1.49 25.36
N GLY A 364 24.67 -0.65 25.70
CA GLY A 364 25.22 -0.50 27.03
C GLY A 364 24.35 0.40 27.93
N ASN A 365 24.78 0.56 29.18
CA ASN A 365 24.17 1.49 30.13
C ASN A 365 25.25 2.14 31.01
N TRP A 366 25.86 3.17 30.46
CA TRP A 366 27.05 3.88 30.93
C TRP A 366 26.81 5.39 31.12
N GLY A 367 25.59 5.88 30.90
CA GLY A 367 25.21 7.28 31.14
C GLY A 367 25.72 8.29 30.11
N SER A 368 26.13 7.84 28.93
CA SER A 368 26.52 8.68 27.79
C SER A 368 26.01 8.07 26.48
N ASP A 369 26.18 8.79 25.37
CA ASP A 369 25.95 8.25 24.02
C ASP A 369 26.84 7.02 23.72
N ALA A 370 27.89 6.75 24.51
CA ALA A 370 28.72 5.55 24.42
C ALA A 370 27.88 4.26 24.56
N ASN A 371 26.70 4.34 25.19
CA ASN A 371 25.74 3.24 25.28
C ASN A 371 25.46 2.59 23.92
N ASP A 372 25.54 3.36 22.84
CA ASP A 372 25.17 2.92 21.50
C ASP A 372 26.39 2.42 20.70
N ILE A 373 27.62 2.56 21.23
CA ILE A 373 28.83 2.08 20.56
C ILE A 373 28.80 0.58 20.28
N PRO A 374 28.31 -0.32 21.16
CA PRO A 374 28.24 -1.75 20.85
C PRO A 374 27.51 -2.07 19.54
N MET A 375 26.47 -1.30 19.17
CA MET A 375 25.77 -1.45 17.89
C MET A 375 26.39 -0.67 16.74
N ARG A 376 27.38 0.18 17.02
CA ARG A 376 28.07 1.08 16.10
C ARG A 376 29.60 0.86 16.09
N GLU A 377 30.07 -0.30 16.54
CA GLU A 377 31.50 -0.64 16.61
C GLU A 377 32.16 -0.54 15.23
N PRO A 378 33.49 -0.30 15.16
CA PRO A 378 34.23 -0.28 13.90
C PRO A 378 33.93 -1.47 13.01
N PHE A 379 33.70 -1.22 11.72
CA PHE A 379 33.42 -2.28 10.76
C PHE A 379 34.64 -3.20 10.61
N LYS A 380 34.39 -4.51 10.64
CA LYS A 380 35.45 -5.52 10.63
C LYS A 380 35.89 -5.90 9.22
N TRP A 381 36.82 -5.11 8.67
CA TRP A 381 37.49 -5.43 7.39
C TRP A 381 38.36 -6.68 7.49
N ASN A 382 39.22 -6.74 8.50
CA ASN A 382 40.19 -7.84 8.72
C ASN A 382 39.79 -8.73 9.92
N ALA A 383 40.43 -9.89 10.04
CA ALA A 383 40.24 -10.81 11.16
C ALA A 383 40.78 -10.25 12.49
N VAL A 384 41.84 -9.44 12.41
CA VAL A 384 42.52 -8.81 13.56
C VAL A 384 42.37 -7.30 13.49
N ALA A 385 42.09 -6.66 14.64
CA ALA A 385 41.95 -5.22 14.72
C ALA A 385 43.20 -4.47 14.21
N GLY A 386 43.00 -3.50 13.32
CA GLY A 386 44.07 -2.71 12.72
C GLY A 386 43.60 -1.97 11.46
N PRO A 387 44.47 -1.17 10.82
CA PRO A 387 44.17 -0.54 9.53
C PRO A 387 43.62 -1.57 8.52
N PRO A 388 42.55 -1.26 7.77
CA PRO A 388 41.91 0.05 7.62
C PRO A 388 40.69 0.27 8.54
N MET A 389 40.52 -0.52 9.60
CA MET A 389 39.41 -0.30 10.55
C MET A 389 39.58 1.01 11.31
N SER A 390 38.47 1.68 11.58
CA SER A 390 38.43 2.78 12.53
C SER A 390 38.69 2.29 13.96
N ASN A 391 38.98 3.21 14.88
CA ASN A 391 39.25 2.91 16.28
C ASN A 391 38.64 3.97 17.22
N TYR A 392 37.61 4.70 16.79
CA TYR A 392 37.06 5.87 17.51
C TYR A 392 36.60 5.58 18.95
N TYR A 393 36.11 4.37 19.19
CA TYR A 393 35.64 3.88 20.49
C TYR A 393 36.72 3.77 21.58
N VAL A 394 38.03 3.83 21.25
CA VAL A 394 39.10 3.86 22.29
C VAL A 394 39.04 5.07 23.19
N LEU A 395 38.36 6.13 22.74
CA LEU A 395 38.12 7.34 23.53
C LEU A 395 37.15 7.09 24.70
N ASN A 396 36.48 5.93 24.75
CA ASN A 396 35.66 5.51 25.87
C ASN A 396 36.13 4.16 26.41
N ASN A 397 36.67 4.15 27.64
CA ASN A 397 37.19 2.93 28.25
C ASN A 397 36.13 1.84 28.46
N GLN A 398 34.87 2.22 28.75
CA GLN A 398 33.79 1.24 28.96
C GLN A 398 33.41 0.56 27.64
N ALA A 399 33.24 1.32 26.57
CA ALA A 399 32.95 0.78 25.24
C ALA A 399 34.10 -0.09 24.72
N TYR A 400 35.34 0.39 24.82
CA TYR A 400 36.51 -0.37 24.37
C TYR A 400 36.70 -1.68 25.16
N THR A 401 36.54 -1.66 26.48
CA THR A 401 36.72 -2.85 27.32
C THR A 401 35.61 -3.87 27.12
N ASN A 402 34.36 -3.43 26.91
CA ASN A 402 33.19 -4.30 26.78
C ASN A 402 32.78 -4.53 25.31
N ARG A 403 33.71 -4.35 24.36
CA ARG A 403 33.46 -4.50 22.94
C ARG A 403 33.08 -5.93 22.54
N TYR A 404 32.23 -6.04 21.53
CA TYR A 404 31.77 -7.30 20.94
C TYR A 404 32.71 -7.82 19.87
N ALA A 405 33.35 -6.94 19.10
CA ALA A 405 34.36 -7.31 18.12
C ALA A 405 35.57 -7.99 18.80
N GLN A 406 35.83 -9.23 18.41
CA GLN A 406 36.99 -10.01 18.87
C GLN A 406 37.85 -10.45 17.69
N ASP A 407 39.15 -10.60 17.89
CA ASP A 407 40.03 -11.08 16.83
C ASP A 407 39.71 -12.54 16.47
N ASN A 408 39.69 -12.86 15.18
CA ASN A 408 39.47 -14.20 14.64
C ASN A 408 38.14 -14.85 15.09
N ASP A 409 37.06 -14.08 15.15
CA ASP A 409 35.73 -14.53 15.60
C ASP A 409 34.82 -15.01 14.44
N GLY A 410 35.35 -15.07 13.22
CA GLY A 410 34.63 -15.45 12.01
C GLY A 410 33.65 -14.38 11.50
N ARG A 411 33.75 -13.13 11.96
CA ARG A 411 32.81 -12.02 11.66
C ARG A 411 33.52 -10.81 11.07
N SER A 412 34.41 -11.05 10.12
CA SER A 412 35.05 -10.02 9.30
C SER A 412 34.89 -10.31 7.81
N VAL A 413 35.12 -9.29 6.97
CA VAL A 413 35.15 -9.45 5.51
C VAL A 413 36.24 -10.45 5.12
N GLU A 414 37.46 -10.30 5.65
CA GLU A 414 38.59 -11.22 5.39
C GLU A 414 38.25 -12.69 5.70
N GLU A 415 37.55 -12.96 6.80
CA GLU A 415 37.21 -14.33 7.21
C GLU A 415 36.06 -14.94 6.41
N GLN A 416 35.23 -14.13 5.75
CA GLN A 416 33.99 -14.60 5.10
C GLN A 416 33.98 -14.49 3.58
N LEU A 417 34.79 -13.59 3.00
CA LEU A 417 34.81 -13.35 1.56
C LEU A 417 35.34 -14.58 0.81
N GLY A 418 34.56 -15.07 -0.15
CA GLY A 418 34.89 -16.26 -0.91
C GLY A 418 34.80 -17.58 -0.13
N VAL A 419 34.35 -17.55 1.13
CA VAL A 419 34.17 -18.76 1.96
C VAL A 419 32.78 -19.34 1.72
N PRO A 420 32.65 -20.55 1.13
CA PRO A 420 31.36 -21.13 0.79
C PRO A 420 30.43 -21.24 1.99
N GLY A 421 29.24 -20.67 1.86
CA GLY A 421 28.24 -20.67 2.92
C GLY A 421 28.57 -19.77 4.10
N SER A 422 29.45 -18.77 3.99
CA SER A 422 29.53 -17.68 4.96
C SER A 422 28.26 -16.82 4.96
N VAL A 423 28.10 -15.92 5.94
CA VAL A 423 26.95 -14.98 5.95
C VAL A 423 27.10 -13.99 4.79
N LEU A 424 28.32 -13.50 4.55
CA LEU A 424 28.63 -12.59 3.45
C LEU A 424 28.28 -13.18 2.08
N GLU A 425 28.69 -14.42 1.81
CA GLU A 425 28.34 -15.09 0.55
C GLU A 425 26.84 -15.38 0.42
N THR A 426 26.13 -15.52 1.55
CA THR A 426 24.66 -15.63 1.54
C THR A 426 24.01 -14.31 1.10
N TYR A 427 24.46 -13.17 1.63
CA TYR A 427 24.00 -11.85 1.16
C TYR A 427 24.27 -11.66 -0.33
N ARG A 428 25.49 -11.95 -0.79
CA ARG A 428 25.86 -11.87 -2.22
C ARG A 428 24.95 -12.73 -3.09
N THR A 429 24.65 -13.95 -2.65
CA THR A 429 23.75 -14.88 -3.36
C THR A 429 22.33 -14.33 -3.49
N PHE A 430 21.73 -13.85 -2.39
CA PHE A 430 20.37 -13.33 -2.42
C PHE A 430 20.26 -11.95 -3.10
N ILE A 431 21.29 -11.12 -3.02
CA ILE A 431 21.38 -9.86 -3.80
C ILE A 431 21.41 -10.18 -5.29
N ALA A 432 22.25 -11.14 -5.72
CA ALA A 432 22.30 -11.57 -7.11
C ALA A 432 20.96 -12.14 -7.59
N ALA A 433 20.31 -12.98 -6.77
CA ALA A 433 18.97 -13.52 -7.08
C ALA A 433 17.92 -12.41 -7.21
N ARG A 434 17.92 -11.42 -6.32
CA ARG A 434 17.02 -10.26 -6.39
C ARG A 434 17.26 -9.44 -7.66
N LYS A 435 18.51 -9.10 -7.96
CA LYS A 435 18.86 -8.30 -9.16
C LYS A 435 18.43 -8.99 -10.46
N ALA A 436 18.56 -10.32 -10.52
CA ALA A 436 18.18 -11.15 -11.66
C ALA A 436 16.67 -11.41 -11.79
N SER A 437 15.88 -11.16 -10.74
CA SER A 437 14.45 -11.48 -10.70
C SER A 437 13.56 -10.24 -10.82
N ARG A 438 12.67 -10.26 -11.81
CA ARG A 438 11.61 -9.24 -11.94
C ARG A 438 10.58 -9.36 -10.83
N ALA A 439 10.19 -10.58 -10.49
CA ALA A 439 9.26 -10.84 -9.39
C ALA A 439 9.78 -10.32 -8.04
N LEU A 440 11.06 -10.54 -7.69
CA LEU A 440 11.61 -10.07 -6.41
C LEU A 440 11.70 -8.54 -6.32
N LYS A 441 11.89 -7.83 -7.44
CA LYS A 441 11.97 -6.36 -7.48
C LYS A 441 10.60 -5.69 -7.55
N TYR A 442 9.70 -6.21 -8.39
CA TYR A 442 8.46 -5.53 -8.77
C TYR A 442 7.19 -6.31 -8.47
N GLY A 443 7.31 -7.62 -8.23
CA GLY A 443 6.15 -8.49 -8.10
C GLY A 443 5.36 -8.21 -6.83
N ALA A 444 4.03 -8.26 -6.95
CA ALA A 444 3.11 -8.17 -5.83
C ALA A 444 3.39 -9.28 -4.81
N TYR A 445 3.28 -8.95 -3.52
CA TYR A 445 3.34 -9.91 -2.44
C TYR A 445 1.95 -10.53 -2.23
N ILE A 446 1.84 -11.85 -2.31
CA ILE A 446 0.59 -12.58 -2.06
C ILE A 446 0.87 -13.65 -1.01
N PRO A 447 0.29 -13.61 0.19
CA PRO A 447 0.58 -14.60 1.22
C PRO A 447 0.14 -16.01 0.77
N VAL A 448 0.91 -17.02 1.17
CA VAL A 448 0.59 -18.42 0.89
C VAL A 448 0.36 -19.16 2.19
N SER A 449 -0.80 -19.82 2.32
CA SER A 449 -1.09 -20.69 3.45
C SER A 449 -0.21 -21.94 3.43
N VAL A 450 0.40 -22.24 4.58
CA VAL A 450 1.29 -23.39 4.77
C VAL A 450 0.82 -24.24 5.95
N SER A 451 1.00 -25.55 5.89
CA SER A 451 0.64 -26.46 6.98
C SER A 451 1.46 -26.31 8.28
N SER A 452 2.37 -25.33 8.35
CA SER A 452 3.23 -25.06 9.49
C SER A 452 3.37 -23.56 9.76
N ASN A 453 3.12 -23.14 11.00
CA ASN A 453 3.30 -21.76 11.46
C ASN A 453 4.77 -21.32 11.59
N PHE A 454 5.69 -22.25 11.39
CA PHE A 454 7.14 -22.00 11.45
C PHE A 454 7.74 -21.81 10.04
N VAL A 455 6.88 -21.51 9.07
CA VAL A 455 7.23 -21.19 7.69
C VAL A 455 6.51 -19.91 7.31
N TRP A 456 7.27 -18.92 6.85
CA TRP A 456 6.72 -17.74 6.21
C TRP A 456 6.82 -17.91 4.70
N ALA A 457 5.69 -17.89 4.00
CA ALA A 457 5.63 -18.14 2.57
C ALA A 457 4.68 -17.20 1.85
N PHE A 458 5.05 -16.85 0.63
CA PHE A 458 4.31 -15.91 -0.19
C PHE A 458 4.69 -16.09 -1.66
N LEU A 459 3.84 -15.61 -2.55
CA LEU A 459 4.20 -15.40 -3.95
C LEU A 459 4.77 -14.00 -4.12
N ARG A 460 5.72 -13.90 -5.05
CA ARG A 460 6.09 -12.65 -5.72
C ARG A 460 5.64 -12.78 -7.17
N HIS A 461 4.66 -11.99 -7.57
CA HIS A 461 4.04 -12.11 -8.90
C HIS A 461 4.19 -10.81 -9.69
N ALA A 462 4.99 -10.84 -10.75
CA ALA A 462 5.07 -9.80 -11.78
C ALA A 462 4.26 -10.28 -12.99
N PRO A 463 3.09 -9.68 -13.27
CA PRO A 463 2.20 -10.11 -14.36
C PRO A 463 2.90 -10.20 -15.71
N GLY A 464 2.68 -11.30 -16.43
CA GLY A 464 3.29 -11.54 -17.75
C GLY A 464 4.80 -11.78 -17.76
N GLU A 465 5.49 -11.63 -16.62
CA GLU A 465 6.95 -11.72 -16.54
C GLU A 465 7.41 -12.93 -15.72
N GLN A 466 7.09 -12.98 -14.42
CA GLN A 466 7.65 -13.98 -13.52
C GLN A 466 6.78 -14.17 -12.27
N THR A 467 6.58 -15.42 -11.86
CA THR A 467 6.00 -15.77 -10.56
C THR A 467 6.99 -16.61 -9.76
N LEU A 468 7.24 -16.21 -8.51
CA LEU A 468 8.05 -16.97 -7.56
C LEU A 468 7.22 -17.36 -6.35
N LEU A 469 7.33 -18.61 -5.90
CA LEU A 469 6.97 -19.03 -4.55
C LEU A 469 8.19 -18.91 -3.65
N VAL A 470 8.12 -18.00 -2.68
CA VAL A 470 9.16 -17.78 -1.67
C VAL A 470 8.72 -18.43 -0.36
N ALA A 471 9.62 -19.16 0.29
CA ALA A 471 9.36 -19.79 1.58
C ALA A 471 10.59 -19.77 2.49
N HIS A 472 10.42 -19.37 3.74
CA HIS A 472 11.45 -19.28 4.77
C HIS A 472 11.14 -20.20 5.94
N ARG A 473 12.05 -21.12 6.26
CA ARG A 473 11.94 -22.01 7.41
C ARG A 473 12.49 -21.33 8.66
N LEU A 474 11.62 -20.93 9.60
CA LEU A 474 12.01 -20.13 10.76
C LEU A 474 12.61 -20.92 11.94
N SER A 475 12.66 -22.26 11.88
CA SER A 475 13.24 -23.09 12.95
C SER A 475 14.36 -23.99 12.44
N SER A 476 15.18 -24.49 13.36
CA SER A 476 16.37 -25.31 13.10
C SER A 476 16.08 -26.72 12.59
N SER A 477 14.86 -27.26 12.76
CA SER A 477 14.49 -28.57 12.26
C SER A 477 14.02 -28.53 10.81
N ALA A 478 14.50 -29.47 10.00
CA ALA A 478 13.98 -29.69 8.65
C ALA A 478 12.50 -30.11 8.69
N LEU A 479 11.75 -29.75 7.65
CA LEU A 479 10.33 -30.08 7.50
C LEU A 479 9.98 -30.20 6.01
N ALA A 480 8.98 -31.00 5.68
CA ALA A 480 8.34 -31.01 4.36
C ALA A 480 6.89 -30.49 4.48
N PRO A 481 6.68 -29.18 4.64
CA PRO A 481 5.34 -28.62 4.72
C PRO A 481 4.60 -28.69 3.37
N THR A 482 3.29 -28.52 3.43
CA THR A 482 2.40 -28.41 2.26
C THR A 482 1.92 -26.96 2.11
N PHE A 483 1.88 -26.49 0.87
CA PHE A 483 1.52 -25.13 0.48
C PHE A 483 0.19 -25.14 -0.26
N SER A 484 -0.70 -24.22 0.10
CA SER A 484 -2.01 -24.10 -0.55
C SER A 484 -1.93 -23.13 -1.73
N LEU A 485 -1.87 -23.69 -2.95
CA LEU A 485 -1.75 -22.96 -4.22
C LEU A 485 -2.98 -23.22 -5.11
N GLY A 486 -4.10 -23.63 -4.53
CA GLY A 486 -5.32 -24.02 -5.25
C GLY A 486 -5.90 -22.90 -6.13
N GLY A 487 -5.73 -21.64 -5.72
CA GLY A 487 -6.18 -20.46 -6.46
C GLY A 487 -5.32 -20.08 -7.66
N LEU A 488 -4.23 -20.81 -7.95
CA LEU A 488 -3.37 -20.55 -9.10
C LEU A 488 -3.85 -21.29 -10.35
N THR A 489 -3.80 -20.62 -11.48
CA THR A 489 -3.96 -21.21 -12.81
C THR A 489 -2.60 -21.67 -13.33
N ILE A 490 -2.51 -22.93 -13.77
CA ILE A 490 -1.28 -23.50 -14.36
C ILE A 490 -1.55 -23.75 -15.84
N PRO A 491 -0.91 -23.02 -16.77
CA PRO A 491 -1.06 -23.27 -18.20
C PRO A 491 -0.72 -24.73 -18.53
N GLY A 492 -1.64 -25.42 -19.21
CA GLY A 492 -1.48 -26.84 -19.56
C GLY A 492 -1.56 -27.81 -18.37
N GLY A 493 -1.91 -27.34 -17.18
CA GLY A 493 -2.15 -28.15 -15.97
C GLY A 493 -0.90 -28.68 -15.26
N SER A 494 0.30 -28.33 -15.72
CA SER A 494 1.57 -28.71 -15.11
C SER A 494 2.68 -27.70 -15.41
N THR A 495 3.55 -27.42 -14.44
CA THR A 495 4.74 -26.58 -14.60
C THR A 495 5.96 -27.20 -13.92
N THR A 496 7.14 -27.00 -14.52
CA THR A 496 8.41 -27.20 -13.84
C THR A 496 8.55 -26.24 -12.67
N VAL A 497 9.28 -26.68 -11.63
CA VAL A 497 9.57 -25.87 -10.45
C VAL A 497 11.09 -25.85 -10.28
N ARG A 498 11.69 -24.67 -10.36
CA ARG A 498 13.14 -24.49 -10.22
C ARG A 498 13.43 -23.52 -9.08
N ASP A 499 14.28 -23.93 -8.14
CA ASP A 499 14.83 -23.03 -7.14
C ASP A 499 15.88 -22.13 -7.80
N ILE A 500 15.61 -20.83 -7.89
CA ILE A 500 16.49 -19.89 -8.60
C ILE A 500 17.78 -19.60 -7.82
N VAL A 501 17.81 -19.90 -6.52
CA VAL A 501 18.98 -19.67 -5.66
C VAL A 501 19.93 -20.86 -5.74
N THR A 502 19.41 -22.09 -5.69
CA THR A 502 20.24 -23.31 -5.71
C THR A 502 20.40 -23.93 -7.09
N GLY A 503 19.52 -23.59 -8.04
CA GLY A 503 19.41 -24.23 -9.35
C GLY A 503 18.71 -25.60 -9.32
N GLU A 504 18.27 -26.07 -8.15
CA GLU A 504 17.61 -27.37 -7.96
C GLU A 504 16.24 -27.41 -8.66
N PHE A 505 15.93 -28.51 -9.35
CA PHE A 505 14.58 -28.78 -9.85
C PHE A 505 13.81 -29.64 -8.85
N LEU A 506 12.60 -29.20 -8.49
CA LEU A 506 11.72 -29.89 -7.55
C LEU A 506 10.61 -30.64 -8.31
N THR A 507 9.81 -31.41 -7.58
CA THR A 507 8.62 -32.08 -8.13
C THR A 507 7.74 -31.08 -8.88
N PRO A 508 7.29 -31.37 -10.11
CA PRO A 508 6.42 -30.46 -10.85
C PRO A 508 5.16 -30.06 -10.08
N LEU A 509 4.75 -28.81 -10.22
CA LEU A 509 3.48 -28.30 -9.70
C LEU A 509 2.39 -28.59 -10.75
N THR A 510 1.30 -29.21 -10.33
CA THR A 510 0.21 -29.66 -11.23
C THR A 510 -1.15 -29.31 -10.64
N ASP A 511 -2.20 -29.33 -11.47
CA ASP A 511 -3.56 -29.14 -10.98
C ASP A 511 -3.98 -30.16 -9.91
N ALA A 512 -3.39 -31.36 -9.95
CA ALA A 512 -3.66 -32.42 -8.99
C ALA A 512 -2.99 -32.21 -7.62
N ASN A 513 -1.86 -31.49 -7.56
CA ASN A 513 -1.11 -31.31 -6.31
C ASN A 513 -1.10 -29.87 -5.78
N LYS A 514 -1.52 -28.86 -6.57
CA LYS A 514 -1.45 -27.44 -6.18
C LYS A 514 -2.23 -27.09 -4.92
N ALA A 515 -3.30 -27.82 -4.58
CA ALA A 515 -4.05 -27.59 -3.36
C ALA A 515 -3.25 -27.89 -2.07
N ALA A 516 -2.22 -28.74 -2.17
CA ALA A 516 -1.36 -29.15 -1.06
C ALA A 516 0.04 -29.55 -1.58
N TYR A 517 0.75 -28.61 -2.20
CA TYR A 517 2.05 -28.87 -2.82
C TYR A 517 3.13 -29.03 -1.75
N ALA A 518 3.85 -30.16 -1.72
CA ALA A 518 4.84 -30.46 -0.67
C ALA A 518 6.26 -30.04 -1.09
N ILE A 519 6.96 -29.30 -0.22
CA ILE A 519 8.35 -28.86 -0.47
C ILE A 519 9.23 -29.24 0.72
N SER A 520 10.36 -29.90 0.48
CA SER A 520 11.36 -30.17 1.54
C SER A 520 12.21 -28.93 1.83
N MET A 521 12.30 -28.56 3.11
CA MET A 521 13.05 -27.40 3.58
C MET A 521 14.00 -27.78 4.72
N PRO A 522 15.31 -27.47 4.62
CA PRO A 522 16.23 -27.63 5.73
C PRO A 522 15.95 -26.59 6.82
N GLY A 523 16.44 -26.85 8.04
CA GLY A 523 16.36 -25.90 9.14
C GLY A 523 17.02 -24.57 8.80
N TYR A 524 16.36 -23.46 9.10
CA TYR A 524 16.77 -22.11 8.67
C TYR A 524 16.96 -21.94 7.16
N GLY A 525 16.41 -22.86 6.35
CA GLY A 525 16.49 -22.82 4.90
C GLY A 525 15.49 -21.87 4.24
N THR A 526 15.81 -21.45 3.03
CA THR A 526 14.91 -20.68 2.16
C THR A 526 14.75 -21.40 0.82
N ARG A 527 13.56 -21.31 0.24
CA ARG A 527 13.26 -21.72 -1.15
C ARG A 527 12.74 -20.52 -1.91
N VAL A 528 13.27 -20.28 -3.11
CA VAL A 528 12.79 -19.25 -4.03
C VAL A 528 12.51 -19.93 -5.36
N LEU A 529 11.26 -20.36 -5.54
CA LEU A 529 10.88 -21.30 -6.58
C LEU A 529 10.19 -20.57 -7.73
N GLU A 530 10.77 -20.61 -8.91
CA GLU A 530 10.13 -20.16 -10.13
C GLU A 530 9.08 -21.18 -10.58
N ILE A 531 7.86 -20.68 -10.79
CA ILE A 531 6.70 -21.46 -11.19
C ILE A 531 5.97 -20.76 -12.35
N ASN A 532 5.58 -21.52 -13.37
CA ASN A 532 4.64 -21.05 -14.40
C ASN A 532 3.21 -21.30 -13.91
N ALA A 533 2.86 -20.61 -12.83
CA ALA A 533 1.53 -20.62 -12.24
C ALA A 533 1.19 -19.19 -11.85
N PHE A 534 -0.03 -18.77 -12.12
CA PHE A 534 -0.44 -17.38 -11.98
C PHE A 534 -1.62 -17.29 -11.02
N PRO A 535 -1.66 -16.27 -10.15
CA PRO A 535 -2.92 -15.89 -9.53
C PRO A 535 -3.97 -15.77 -10.62
N THR A 536 -5.15 -16.34 -10.39
CA THR A 536 -6.25 -16.12 -11.33
C THR A 536 -6.42 -14.61 -11.45
N PRO A 537 -6.30 -14.01 -12.65
CA PRO A 537 -6.45 -12.58 -12.82
C PRO A 537 -7.73 -12.15 -12.12
N PRO A 538 -7.74 -11.01 -11.42
CA PRO A 538 -9.01 -10.46 -10.99
C PRO A 538 -9.80 -10.23 -12.29
N ALA A 539 -11.12 -10.48 -12.25
CA ALA A 539 -11.94 -10.14 -13.40
C ALA A 539 -11.60 -8.69 -13.82
N SER A 540 -11.48 -8.42 -15.12
CA SER A 540 -11.14 -7.08 -15.67
C SER A 540 -12.05 -5.98 -15.12
N ASN A 541 -13.20 -6.35 -14.57
CA ASN A 541 -14.12 -5.48 -13.87
C ASN A 541 -14.85 -6.26 -12.75
N PRO A 542 -14.30 -6.37 -11.53
CA PRO A 542 -14.87 -7.19 -10.47
C PRO A 542 -16.16 -6.57 -9.90
N ILE A 543 -17.07 -7.43 -9.45
CA ILE A 543 -18.28 -7.05 -8.69
C ILE A 543 -17.84 -6.87 -7.24
N ASN A 544 -17.42 -5.66 -6.87
CA ASN A 544 -16.86 -5.39 -5.54
C ASN A 544 -17.39 -4.12 -4.87
N GLY A 545 -18.25 -3.35 -5.55
CA GLY A 545 -18.84 -2.13 -4.98
C GLY A 545 -17.93 -0.91 -4.98
N THR A 546 -16.70 -0.99 -5.52
CA THR A 546 -15.78 0.15 -5.65
C THR A 546 -15.87 0.82 -7.01
N ASP A 547 -15.52 2.11 -7.09
CA ASP A 547 -15.35 2.87 -8.33
C ASP A 547 -16.52 2.75 -9.32
N ILE A 548 -17.76 2.67 -8.81
CA ILE A 548 -18.97 2.40 -9.60
C ILE A 548 -19.11 3.41 -10.76
N PRO A 549 -18.99 4.74 -10.57
CA PRO A 549 -19.09 5.67 -11.68
C PRO A 549 -18.04 5.44 -12.76
N ALA A 550 -16.81 5.04 -12.39
CA ALA A 550 -15.74 4.76 -13.35
C ALA A 550 -15.98 3.45 -14.12
N LYS A 551 -16.50 2.42 -13.44
CA LYS A 551 -16.80 1.11 -14.05
C LYS A 551 -18.01 1.14 -15.00
N PHE A 552 -18.99 1.98 -14.70
CA PHE A 552 -20.20 2.12 -15.51
C PHE A 552 -20.08 3.24 -16.54
N GLY A 553 -19.36 4.33 -16.23
CA GLY A 553 -19.27 5.51 -17.07
C GLY A 553 -20.54 6.40 -16.98
N PRO A 554 -20.43 7.69 -17.35
CA PRO A 554 -21.49 8.68 -17.15
C PRO A 554 -22.77 8.40 -17.95
N VAL A 555 -22.64 7.72 -19.10
CA VAL A 555 -23.76 7.36 -19.98
C VAL A 555 -24.70 6.35 -19.33
N ASN A 556 -24.18 5.46 -18.47
CA ASN A 556 -24.96 4.43 -17.78
C ASN A 556 -25.57 4.93 -16.47
N LEU A 557 -25.46 6.23 -16.16
CA LEU A 557 -26.13 6.86 -15.02
C LEU A 557 -27.64 6.95 -15.30
N VAL A 558 -28.44 6.29 -14.47
CA VAL A 558 -29.89 6.23 -14.60
C VAL A 558 -30.57 7.30 -13.75
N ALA A 559 -30.10 7.49 -12.52
CA ALA A 559 -30.64 8.50 -11.62
C ALA A 559 -29.59 8.95 -10.60
N THR A 560 -29.65 10.22 -10.21
CA THR A 560 -28.94 10.76 -9.05
C THR A 560 -29.99 11.17 -8.02
N GLN A 561 -29.70 10.91 -6.75
CA GLN A 561 -30.60 11.25 -5.66
C GLN A 561 -30.77 12.76 -5.57
N ASP A 562 -32.02 13.20 -5.38
CA ASP A 562 -32.37 14.63 -5.38
C ASP A 562 -32.98 15.12 -4.06
N ASN A 563 -33.09 14.24 -3.07
CA ASN A 563 -33.66 14.54 -1.77
C ASN A 563 -32.66 14.30 -0.63
N ALA A 564 -32.70 15.16 0.39
CA ALA A 564 -31.96 14.91 1.62
C ALA A 564 -32.54 13.69 2.34
N THR A 565 -31.68 12.82 2.87
CA THR A 565 -32.11 11.82 3.84
C THR A 565 -32.23 12.57 5.14
N TRP A 566 -33.40 12.67 5.79
CA TRP A 566 -33.55 13.35 7.09
C TRP A 566 -32.82 12.61 8.25
N PHE A 567 -31.87 11.74 7.90
CA PHE A 567 -30.89 11.06 8.72
C PHE A 567 -29.50 11.46 8.23
N GLY A 568 -28.61 11.79 9.15
CA GLY A 568 -27.25 12.17 8.83
C GLY A 568 -26.35 11.06 9.15
N ASP A 569 -25.34 10.87 8.28
CA ASP A 569 -24.04 10.25 8.55
C ASP A 569 -23.54 9.19 7.55
N ASN A 570 -23.96 9.17 6.27
CA ASN A 570 -23.44 8.19 5.31
C ASN A 570 -23.64 6.72 5.78
N VAL A 571 -24.65 6.43 6.62
CA VAL A 571 -24.89 5.06 7.14
C VAL A 571 -25.96 4.30 6.35
N ALA A 572 -27.02 4.97 5.92
CA ALA A 572 -28.14 4.37 5.18
C ALA A 572 -28.59 5.31 4.05
N GLU A 573 -27.89 5.28 2.92
CA GLU A 573 -28.05 6.25 1.84
C GLU A 573 -27.92 5.59 0.46
N LEU A 574 -28.62 6.17 -0.52
CA LEU A 574 -28.45 5.86 -1.95
C LEU A 574 -28.18 7.16 -2.69
N ASN A 575 -27.12 7.19 -3.48
CA ASN A 575 -26.60 8.39 -4.14
C ASN A 575 -26.87 8.37 -5.64
N GLN A 576 -26.36 7.38 -6.37
CA GLN A 576 -26.55 7.27 -7.83
C GLN A 576 -26.87 5.83 -8.21
N LEU A 577 -27.79 5.66 -9.16
CA LEU A 577 -28.14 4.38 -9.78
C LEU A 577 -27.54 4.33 -11.18
N PHE A 578 -26.79 3.27 -11.45
CA PHE A 578 -26.18 2.95 -12.73
C PHE A 578 -26.66 1.60 -13.24
N VAL A 579 -26.82 1.48 -14.55
CA VAL A 579 -27.26 0.24 -15.21
C VAL A 579 -26.48 0.04 -16.50
N ARG A 580 -25.95 -1.18 -16.68
CA ARG A 580 -25.27 -1.60 -17.90
C ARG A 580 -25.74 -3.00 -18.29
N ALA A 581 -26.12 -3.18 -19.55
CA ALA A 581 -26.32 -4.52 -20.09
C ALA A 581 -24.96 -5.15 -20.43
N GLU A 582 -24.78 -6.40 -20.02
CA GLU A 582 -23.65 -7.25 -20.40
C GLU A 582 -24.23 -8.49 -21.16
N PRO A 583 -23.48 -9.19 -22.01
CA PRO A 583 -24.03 -10.30 -22.79
C PRO A 583 -24.70 -11.40 -21.95
N ALA A 584 -24.18 -11.66 -20.75
CA ALA A 584 -24.65 -12.71 -19.85
C ALA A 584 -25.69 -12.24 -18.81
N GLY A 585 -25.93 -10.93 -18.68
CA GLY A 585 -26.82 -10.40 -17.65
C GLY A 585 -26.82 -8.89 -17.52
N LEU A 586 -27.60 -8.41 -16.57
CA LEU A 586 -27.68 -7.01 -16.21
C LEU A 586 -26.71 -6.66 -15.09
N ARG A 587 -25.86 -5.67 -15.29
CA ARG A 587 -25.05 -5.07 -14.22
C ARG A 587 -25.77 -3.86 -13.64
N VAL A 588 -25.88 -3.79 -12.32
CA VAL A 588 -26.52 -2.67 -11.61
C VAL A 588 -25.55 -2.16 -10.55
N GLY A 589 -25.27 -0.86 -10.55
CA GLY A 589 -24.42 -0.20 -9.58
C GLY A 589 -25.23 0.84 -8.82
N VAL A 590 -25.14 0.88 -7.50
CA VAL A 590 -25.76 1.93 -6.69
C VAL A 590 -24.75 2.47 -5.70
N THR A 591 -24.37 3.73 -5.80
CA THR A 591 -23.46 4.34 -4.82
C THR A 591 -24.20 4.68 -3.53
N GLY A 592 -23.55 4.58 -2.37
CA GLY A 592 -24.17 4.75 -1.06
C GLY A 592 -23.78 3.67 -0.05
N ASN A 593 -24.55 3.56 1.05
CA ASN A 593 -24.22 2.75 2.21
C ASN A 593 -25.43 2.01 2.78
N LEU A 594 -25.21 0.84 3.38
CA LEU A 594 -26.23 0.03 4.07
C LEU A 594 -25.83 -0.31 5.52
N PRO A 595 -26.66 -0.01 6.54
CA PRO A 595 -26.32 -0.35 7.91
C PRO A 595 -26.49 -1.84 8.20
N ALA A 596 -25.62 -2.39 9.05
CA ALA A 596 -25.63 -3.79 9.48
C ALA A 596 -26.70 -4.11 10.56
N ASN A 597 -27.89 -3.49 10.47
CA ASN A 597 -28.99 -3.64 11.44
C ASN A 597 -30.22 -4.37 10.85
N GLY A 598 -30.06 -5.01 9.69
CA GLY A 598 -31.13 -5.67 8.96
C GLY A 598 -31.96 -4.76 8.05
N THR A 599 -31.63 -3.47 7.96
CA THR A 599 -32.10 -2.62 6.86
C THR A 599 -31.68 -3.24 5.53
N ALA A 600 -32.55 -3.15 4.54
CA ALA A 600 -32.36 -3.76 3.23
C ALA A 600 -32.34 -2.72 2.12
N PHE A 601 -31.55 -3.00 1.09
CA PHE A 601 -31.67 -2.46 -0.24
C PHE A 601 -32.67 -3.30 -1.03
N ALA A 602 -33.68 -2.64 -1.60
CA ALA A 602 -34.70 -3.25 -2.42
C ALA A 602 -34.54 -2.76 -3.87
N LEU A 603 -34.39 -3.68 -4.82
CA LEU A 603 -34.31 -3.40 -6.26
C LEU A 603 -35.46 -4.12 -6.97
N TRP A 604 -36.41 -3.35 -7.49
CA TRP A 604 -37.51 -3.85 -8.31
C TRP A 604 -37.14 -3.80 -9.79
N ILE A 605 -37.45 -4.86 -10.54
CA ILE A 605 -37.23 -4.95 -11.98
C ILE A 605 -38.51 -5.47 -12.65
N ASP A 606 -38.96 -4.73 -13.66
CA ASP A 606 -40.12 -5.01 -14.52
C ASP A 606 -39.57 -5.31 -15.92
N THR A 607 -39.50 -6.60 -16.25
CA THR A 607 -38.91 -7.12 -17.49
C THR A 607 -39.94 -7.59 -18.50
N THR A 608 -41.08 -8.10 -18.03
CA THR A 608 -42.13 -8.66 -18.89
C THR A 608 -43.53 -8.28 -18.39
N PRO A 609 -44.53 -8.17 -19.27
CA PRO A 609 -45.91 -7.94 -18.84
C PRO A 609 -46.39 -9.07 -17.92
N GLY A 610 -46.80 -8.72 -16.69
CA GLY A 610 -47.40 -9.69 -15.77
C GLY A 610 -46.88 -9.70 -14.34
N GLY A 611 -46.17 -8.66 -13.87
CA GLY A 611 -45.79 -8.49 -12.47
C GLY A 611 -46.84 -7.77 -11.61
N GLN A 612 -46.41 -7.18 -10.49
CA GLN A 612 -47.30 -6.55 -9.50
C GLN A 612 -47.01 -5.05 -9.32
N ASN A 613 -47.99 -4.20 -9.61
CA ASN A 613 -47.94 -2.78 -9.22
C ASN A 613 -48.57 -2.53 -7.84
N VAL A 614 -49.22 -3.52 -7.23
CA VAL A 614 -49.59 -3.53 -5.81
C VAL A 614 -49.04 -4.83 -5.24
N LEU A 615 -48.05 -4.72 -4.36
CA LEU A 615 -47.31 -5.89 -3.91
C LEU A 615 -48.13 -6.78 -2.98
N ASP A 616 -48.09 -8.08 -3.18
CA ASP A 616 -48.52 -9.09 -2.21
C ASP A 616 -47.32 -9.93 -1.78
N THR A 617 -46.72 -9.55 -0.65
CA THR A 617 -45.59 -10.26 -0.03
C THR A 617 -46.00 -10.94 1.27
N SER A 618 -47.29 -11.06 1.53
CA SER A 618 -47.84 -11.38 2.84
C SER A 618 -47.52 -12.81 3.28
N ALA A 619 -47.32 -13.72 2.32
CA ALA A 619 -46.96 -15.11 2.58
C ALA A 619 -45.44 -15.33 2.72
N LEU A 620 -44.61 -14.31 2.55
CA LEU A 620 -43.16 -14.44 2.67
C LEU A 620 -42.75 -14.52 4.14
N SER A 621 -41.94 -15.52 4.50
CA SER A 621 -41.44 -15.69 5.86
C SER A 621 -40.11 -14.94 6.08
N PRO A 622 -39.90 -14.34 7.27
CA PRO A 622 -38.59 -13.88 7.70
C PRO A 622 -37.68 -15.07 8.04
N PRO A 623 -36.35 -14.92 8.00
CA PRO A 623 -35.59 -13.72 7.60
C PRO A 623 -35.52 -13.53 6.07
N PRO A 624 -35.24 -12.30 5.57
CA PRO A 624 -35.08 -11.06 6.34
C PRO A 624 -36.40 -10.46 6.78
N GLY A 625 -36.35 -9.63 7.83
CA GLY A 625 -37.50 -8.85 8.28
C GLY A 625 -37.83 -7.70 7.32
N GLY A 626 -39.05 -7.19 7.40
CA GLY A 626 -39.51 -6.05 6.59
C GLY A 626 -40.07 -6.45 5.23
N LEU A 627 -39.60 -7.54 4.62
CA LEU A 627 -40.05 -7.99 3.30
C LEU A 627 -41.56 -8.30 3.25
N GLN A 628 -42.08 -9.00 4.26
CA GLN A 628 -43.50 -9.32 4.37
C GLN A 628 -44.40 -8.09 4.61
N GLN A 629 -43.78 -7.00 5.10
CA GLN A 629 -44.47 -5.76 5.40
C GLN A 629 -44.62 -4.84 4.18
N LEU A 630 -44.04 -5.22 3.04
CA LEU A 630 -44.24 -4.51 1.77
C LEU A 630 -45.62 -4.78 1.14
N THR A 631 -46.40 -5.70 1.69
CA THR A 631 -47.75 -5.99 1.18
C THR A 631 -48.61 -4.74 1.16
N GLY A 632 -49.21 -4.44 0.02
CA GLY A 632 -50.02 -3.25 -0.21
C GLY A 632 -49.24 -2.04 -0.69
N LEU A 633 -47.89 -2.08 -0.73
CA LEU A 633 -47.09 -1.05 -1.39
C LEU A 633 -47.56 -0.92 -2.84
N ARG A 634 -47.99 0.28 -3.23
CA ARG A 634 -48.51 0.56 -4.56
C ARG A 634 -47.49 1.35 -5.36
N LEU A 635 -47.04 0.77 -6.46
CA LEU A 635 -46.15 1.36 -7.45
C LEU A 635 -46.95 2.09 -8.53
N ASP A 636 -46.25 2.86 -9.36
CA ASP A 636 -46.84 3.57 -10.49
C ASP A 636 -47.62 2.62 -11.42
N ALA A 637 -48.71 3.11 -12.02
CA ALA A 637 -49.61 2.27 -12.82
C ALA A 637 -48.93 1.54 -13.99
N SER A 638 -47.86 2.14 -14.54
CA SER A 638 -47.06 1.56 -15.62
C SER A 638 -45.83 0.78 -15.15
N PHE A 639 -45.67 0.55 -13.85
CA PHE A 639 -44.55 -0.18 -13.27
C PHE A 639 -45.07 -1.35 -12.44
N ALA A 640 -44.97 -2.55 -13.02
CA ALA A 640 -45.48 -3.77 -12.42
C ALA A 640 -44.35 -4.80 -12.37
N PRO A 641 -43.36 -4.63 -11.47
CA PRO A 641 -42.21 -5.50 -11.38
C PRO A 641 -42.59 -6.96 -11.16
N ASP A 642 -41.92 -7.83 -11.90
CA ASP A 642 -41.97 -9.28 -11.78
C ASP A 642 -40.82 -9.83 -10.90
N HIS A 643 -39.81 -9.01 -10.62
CA HIS A 643 -38.69 -9.34 -9.74
C HIS A 643 -38.45 -8.27 -8.67
N LEU A 644 -38.11 -8.72 -7.46
CA LEU A 644 -37.58 -7.89 -6.38
C LEU A 644 -36.34 -8.57 -5.79
N PHE A 645 -35.19 -7.89 -5.83
CA PHE A 645 -33.99 -8.28 -5.09
C PHE A 645 -33.95 -7.52 -3.77
N PHE A 646 -33.93 -8.26 -2.66
CA PHE A 646 -33.97 -7.72 -1.31
C PHE A 646 -32.70 -8.11 -0.56
N ILE A 647 -31.83 -7.14 -0.32
CA ILE A 647 -30.45 -7.34 0.15
C ILE A 647 -30.26 -6.64 1.49
N ASN A 648 -30.08 -7.39 2.57
CA ASN A 648 -29.88 -6.83 3.92
C ASN A 648 -28.49 -7.16 4.48
N ALA A 649 -27.95 -6.25 5.30
CA ALA A 649 -26.68 -6.46 5.99
C ALA A 649 -26.88 -6.78 7.48
N SER A 650 -26.11 -7.74 8.00
CA SER A 650 -26.07 -8.09 9.42
C SER A 650 -24.78 -8.82 9.76
N GLY A 651 -24.12 -8.44 10.87
CA GLY A 651 -22.95 -9.15 11.39
C GLY A 651 -21.74 -9.17 10.44
N GLY A 652 -21.58 -8.15 9.60
CA GLY A 652 -20.52 -8.06 8.59
C GLY A 652 -20.83 -8.76 7.26
N ASN A 653 -21.96 -9.48 7.17
CA ASN A 653 -22.39 -10.17 5.97
C ASN A 653 -23.55 -9.45 5.28
N ILE A 654 -23.72 -9.72 3.99
CA ILE A 654 -24.91 -9.42 3.21
C ILE A 654 -25.71 -10.70 2.95
N TYR A 655 -27.02 -10.56 2.86
CA TYR A 655 -27.95 -11.66 2.58
C TYR A 655 -28.83 -11.25 1.40
N VAL A 656 -28.90 -12.09 0.38
CA VAL A 656 -29.56 -11.79 -0.89
C VAL A 656 -30.76 -12.70 -1.07
N ASP A 657 -31.95 -12.11 -1.07
CA ASP A 657 -33.19 -12.78 -1.45
C ASP A 657 -33.72 -12.23 -2.77
N GLN A 658 -34.18 -13.14 -3.63
CA GLN A 658 -34.92 -12.77 -4.83
C GLN A 658 -36.39 -13.18 -4.66
N VAL A 659 -37.30 -12.25 -4.95
CA VAL A 659 -38.74 -12.48 -4.91
C VAL A 659 -39.28 -12.41 -6.33
N LEU A 660 -40.04 -13.44 -6.70
CA LEU A 660 -40.86 -13.46 -7.91
C LEU A 660 -42.24 -12.92 -7.56
N LEU A 661 -42.69 -11.93 -8.33
CA LEU A 661 -43.96 -11.21 -8.14
C LEU A 661 -44.90 -11.54 -9.31
N PRO A 662 -45.81 -12.52 -9.17
CA PRO A 662 -46.73 -12.89 -10.25
C PRO A 662 -47.90 -11.91 -10.35
N SER A 663 -48.51 -11.75 -11.52
CA SER A 663 -49.70 -10.90 -11.74
C SER A 663 -50.88 -11.20 -10.82
N VAL A 664 -50.98 -12.43 -10.29
CA VAL A 664 -52.01 -12.86 -9.35
C VAL A 664 -51.41 -13.75 -8.26
N GLY A 665 -51.75 -13.47 -6.99
CA GLY A 665 -51.33 -14.25 -5.82
C GLY A 665 -50.11 -13.67 -5.11
N SER A 666 -49.75 -14.26 -3.97
CA SER A 666 -48.58 -13.82 -3.20
C SER A 666 -47.28 -14.15 -3.93
N GLY A 667 -46.31 -13.26 -3.81
CA GLY A 667 -44.95 -13.49 -4.28
C GLY A 667 -44.29 -14.71 -3.64
N THR A 668 -43.26 -15.23 -4.30
CA THR A 668 -42.45 -16.36 -3.82
C THR A 668 -40.99 -15.95 -3.71
N LYS A 669 -40.30 -16.39 -2.66
CA LYS A 669 -38.92 -15.97 -2.38
C LYS A 669 -37.95 -17.13 -2.53
N VAL A 670 -36.80 -16.84 -3.13
CA VAL A 670 -35.63 -17.72 -3.21
C VAL A 670 -34.46 -17.01 -2.55
N TYR A 671 -33.90 -17.63 -1.51
CA TYR A 671 -32.66 -17.17 -0.91
C TYR A 671 -31.49 -17.49 -1.85
N ARG A 672 -30.87 -16.45 -2.41
CA ARG A 672 -29.80 -16.57 -3.41
C ARG A 672 -28.44 -16.83 -2.78
N GLY A 673 -28.23 -16.35 -1.56
CA GLY A 673 -27.03 -16.63 -0.77
C GLY A 673 -26.58 -15.44 0.07
N GLN A 674 -25.39 -15.59 0.67
CA GLN A 674 -24.72 -14.56 1.45
C GLN A 674 -23.32 -14.26 0.88
N GLY A 675 -22.88 -13.02 1.09
CA GLY A 675 -21.52 -12.53 0.85
C GLY A 675 -21.01 -11.74 2.07
N THR A 676 -19.79 -11.21 2.00
CA THR A 676 -19.22 -10.38 3.07
C THR A 676 -19.17 -8.92 2.61
N VAL A 677 -19.50 -7.98 3.49
CA VAL A 677 -19.36 -6.54 3.15
C VAL A 677 -17.88 -6.25 2.90
N GLY A 678 -17.55 -5.72 1.71
CA GLY A 678 -16.17 -5.45 1.29
C GLY A 678 -15.36 -6.67 0.83
N ASP A 679 -15.99 -7.79 0.45
CA ASP A 679 -15.31 -9.04 0.07
C ASP A 679 -14.44 -8.97 -1.19
N GLY A 680 -14.69 -8.01 -2.07
CA GLY A 680 -13.90 -7.81 -3.27
C GLY A 680 -14.27 -8.66 -4.48
N ASP A 681 -15.26 -9.56 -4.38
CA ASP A 681 -15.58 -10.50 -5.48
C ASP A 681 -17.07 -10.75 -5.75
N GLY A 682 -17.97 -10.36 -4.82
CA GLY A 682 -19.42 -10.43 -4.98
C GLY A 682 -19.99 -11.84 -5.08
N ASN A 683 -19.22 -12.87 -4.75
CA ASN A 683 -19.64 -14.27 -4.89
C ASN A 683 -20.57 -14.69 -3.74
N LEU A 684 -21.74 -15.23 -4.09
CA LEU A 684 -22.73 -15.68 -3.11
C LEU A 684 -22.56 -17.17 -2.74
N SER A 685 -22.73 -17.47 -1.45
CA SER A 685 -22.68 -18.83 -0.90
C SER A 685 -23.91 -19.18 -0.07
N GLY A 686 -24.17 -20.48 0.13
CA GLY A 686 -25.19 -20.97 1.08
C GLY A 686 -26.65 -20.81 0.64
N GLY A 687 -26.92 -20.31 -0.57
CA GLY A 687 -28.26 -20.19 -1.16
C GLY A 687 -28.40 -20.92 -2.50
N VAL A 688 -29.52 -20.69 -3.17
CA VAL A 688 -29.81 -21.24 -4.51
C VAL A 688 -29.39 -20.21 -5.56
N ASN A 689 -28.25 -20.44 -6.20
CA ASN A 689 -27.67 -19.53 -7.18
C ASN A 689 -27.20 -20.25 -8.46
N PRO A 690 -28.11 -20.83 -9.26
CA PRO A 690 -27.74 -21.72 -10.38
C PRO A 690 -27.05 -21.00 -11.54
N ASN A 691 -27.31 -19.70 -11.72
CA ASN A 691 -26.82 -18.92 -12.85
C ASN A 691 -25.68 -17.96 -12.48
N GLY A 692 -25.19 -18.01 -11.23
CA GLY A 692 -24.04 -17.20 -10.80
C GLY A 692 -24.35 -15.72 -10.58
N LEU A 693 -25.50 -15.37 -9.97
CA LEU A 693 -25.79 -14.02 -9.46
C LEU A 693 -24.65 -13.58 -8.53
N GLN A 694 -24.10 -12.39 -8.79
CA GLN A 694 -23.09 -11.76 -7.95
C GLN A 694 -23.64 -10.48 -7.32
N VAL A 695 -23.35 -10.25 -6.04
CA VAL A 695 -23.75 -9.06 -5.29
C VAL A 695 -22.63 -8.70 -4.32
N ALA A 696 -22.14 -7.47 -4.39
CA ALA A 696 -21.16 -6.90 -3.46
C ALA A 696 -21.67 -5.57 -2.88
N ILE A 697 -21.17 -5.22 -1.68
CA ILE A 697 -21.39 -3.92 -1.04
C ILE A 697 -20.06 -3.42 -0.49
N ASP A 698 -19.65 -2.20 -0.86
CA ASP A 698 -18.58 -1.44 -0.20
C ASP A 698 -19.19 -0.27 0.59
N ASN A 699 -19.20 -0.41 1.92
CA ASN A 699 -19.76 0.57 2.86
C ASN A 699 -18.75 1.67 3.27
N ARG A 700 -17.68 1.92 2.51
CA ARG A 700 -16.70 2.99 2.79
C ARG A 700 -17.05 4.32 2.14
N ASN A 701 -18.22 4.45 1.52
CA ASN A 701 -18.62 5.68 0.84
C ASN A 701 -18.70 6.84 1.86
N ALA A 702 -17.91 7.89 1.65
CA ALA A 702 -17.81 9.05 2.56
C ALA A 702 -18.42 10.33 1.99
N ALA A 703 -18.86 10.30 0.73
CA ALA A 703 -19.45 11.43 0.01
C ALA A 703 -20.88 11.09 -0.39
N GLY A 704 -21.80 12.04 -0.38
CA GLY A 704 -23.18 11.75 -0.73
C GLY A 704 -24.22 12.65 -0.08
N VAL A 705 -25.44 12.12 -0.02
CA VAL A 705 -26.61 12.79 0.54
C VAL A 705 -26.52 12.84 2.07
N THR A 706 -26.86 14.00 2.64
CA THR A 706 -26.83 14.27 4.08
C THR A 706 -28.23 14.60 4.63
N GLU A 707 -28.32 14.92 5.94
CA GLU A 707 -29.54 15.45 6.61
C GLU A 707 -30.16 16.63 5.90
N LEU A 708 -29.29 17.47 5.34
CA LEU A 708 -29.66 18.84 4.97
C LEU A 708 -29.66 19.04 3.46
N THR A 709 -28.95 18.19 2.71
CA THR A 709 -28.77 18.38 1.27
C THR A 709 -28.49 17.08 0.54
N ALA A 710 -28.95 17.02 -0.71
CA ALA A 710 -28.56 16.00 -1.68
C ALA A 710 -27.33 16.40 -2.52
N SER A 711 -26.80 17.61 -2.32
CA SER A 711 -25.58 18.07 -2.97
C SER A 711 -24.41 17.15 -2.61
N GLY A 712 -23.72 16.60 -3.62
CA GLY A 712 -22.63 15.66 -3.42
C GLY A 712 -22.99 14.20 -3.72
N ALA A 713 -24.27 13.88 -3.96
CA ALA A 713 -24.69 12.56 -4.44
C ALA A 713 -23.92 12.14 -5.70
N GLU A 714 -23.61 13.09 -6.59
CA GLU A 714 -22.84 12.91 -7.81
C GLU A 714 -21.35 12.59 -7.60
N THR A 715 -20.84 12.76 -6.38
CA THR A 715 -19.44 12.53 -6.02
C THR A 715 -19.20 11.20 -5.33
N ALA A 716 -20.27 10.47 -4.99
CA ALA A 716 -20.19 9.15 -4.38
C ALA A 716 -19.63 8.11 -5.36
N THR A 717 -18.67 7.29 -4.93
CA THR A 717 -17.98 6.34 -5.83
C THR A 717 -18.14 4.87 -5.46
N SER A 718 -18.54 4.55 -4.23
CA SER A 718 -18.69 3.16 -3.75
C SER A 718 -20.10 2.88 -3.24
N GLY A 719 -20.48 1.59 -3.20
CA GLY A 719 -21.76 1.12 -2.71
C GLY A 719 -22.10 -0.30 -3.15
N PHE A 720 -23.33 -0.51 -3.63
CA PHE A 720 -23.87 -1.78 -4.10
C PHE A 720 -23.46 -2.06 -5.55
N GLU A 721 -23.04 -3.29 -5.84
CA GLU A 721 -22.79 -3.72 -7.21
C GLU A 721 -23.33 -5.13 -7.44
N LEU A 722 -24.16 -5.29 -8.47
CA LEU A 722 -24.84 -6.54 -8.80
C LEU A 722 -24.53 -6.92 -10.25
N ARG A 723 -24.33 -8.21 -10.50
CA ARG A 723 -24.42 -8.83 -11.83
C ARG A 723 -25.52 -9.87 -11.80
N ILE A 724 -26.63 -9.55 -12.47
CA ILE A 724 -27.89 -10.30 -12.48
C ILE A 724 -28.00 -11.08 -13.80
N PRO A 725 -27.85 -12.41 -13.81
CA PRO A 725 -28.01 -13.21 -15.02
C PRO A 725 -29.37 -13.02 -15.67
N TYR A 726 -29.44 -12.90 -16.99
CA TYR A 726 -30.73 -12.72 -17.69
C TYR A 726 -31.71 -13.87 -17.44
N ALA A 727 -31.20 -15.10 -17.30
CA ALA A 727 -31.99 -16.27 -16.95
C ALA A 727 -32.68 -16.17 -15.58
N ASP A 728 -32.14 -15.38 -14.64
CA ASP A 728 -32.74 -15.17 -13.32
C ASP A 728 -33.89 -14.16 -13.35
N ILE A 729 -33.95 -13.33 -14.39
CA ILE A 729 -34.97 -12.29 -14.57
C ILE A 729 -35.84 -12.52 -15.81
N GLY A 730 -35.87 -13.75 -16.34
CA GLY A 730 -36.75 -14.10 -17.46
C GLY A 730 -36.46 -13.38 -18.78
N MET A 731 -35.27 -12.78 -18.93
CA MET A 731 -34.88 -12.01 -20.11
C MET A 731 -33.91 -12.79 -21.01
N THR A 732 -33.69 -12.26 -22.21
CA THR A 732 -32.54 -12.58 -23.07
C THR A 732 -31.95 -11.26 -23.56
N PHE A 733 -30.66 -11.23 -23.90
CA PHE A 733 -30.03 -10.03 -24.47
C PHE A 733 -30.69 -9.70 -25.81
N THR A 734 -31.61 -8.73 -25.80
CA THR A 734 -32.37 -8.29 -26.97
C THR A 734 -32.15 -6.79 -27.12
N PRO A 735 -31.30 -6.35 -28.08
CA PRO A 735 -31.13 -4.94 -28.39
C PRO A 735 -32.46 -4.22 -28.60
N GLY A 736 -32.59 -3.02 -28.02
CA GLY A 736 -33.82 -2.22 -28.07
C GLY A 736 -34.94 -2.66 -27.10
N ALA A 737 -34.75 -3.76 -26.36
CA ALA A 737 -35.70 -4.13 -25.30
C ALA A 737 -35.67 -3.10 -24.17
N VAL A 738 -36.85 -2.75 -23.65
CA VAL A 738 -36.98 -1.80 -22.54
C VAL A 738 -37.44 -2.55 -21.29
N PHE A 739 -36.71 -2.40 -20.20
CA PHE A 739 -37.17 -2.81 -18.87
C PHE A 739 -37.23 -1.60 -17.95
N LYS A 740 -37.91 -1.75 -16.82
CA LYS A 740 -38.00 -0.69 -15.81
C LYS A 740 -37.44 -1.14 -14.49
N LEU A 741 -36.92 -0.20 -13.73
CA LEU A 741 -36.38 -0.47 -12.41
C LEU A 741 -36.56 0.70 -11.44
N ALA A 742 -36.59 0.36 -10.15
CA ALA A 742 -36.52 1.31 -9.05
C ALA A 742 -35.72 0.68 -7.91
N ALA A 743 -35.02 1.49 -7.13
CA ALA A 743 -34.26 1.04 -5.98
C ALA A 743 -34.60 1.86 -4.74
N ALA A 744 -34.67 1.24 -3.56
CA ALA A 744 -34.93 1.95 -2.32
C ALA A 744 -34.33 1.29 -1.07
N ILE A 745 -34.26 2.06 0.02
CA ILE A 745 -33.95 1.53 1.35
C ILE A 745 -35.24 1.16 2.09
N VAL A 746 -35.28 -0.05 2.64
CA VAL A 746 -36.38 -0.58 3.44
C VAL A 746 -35.87 -0.98 4.82
N LYS A 747 -36.46 -0.45 5.90
CA LYS A 747 -36.09 -0.81 7.27
C LYS A 747 -36.48 -2.26 7.58
N ASN A 748 -35.82 -2.87 8.57
CA ASN A 748 -36.07 -4.27 8.97
C ASN A 748 -37.50 -4.54 9.50
N TYR A 749 -38.30 -3.51 9.75
CA TYR A 749 -39.72 -3.60 10.11
C TYR A 749 -40.67 -3.14 8.99
N GLY A 750 -40.19 -2.84 7.79
CA GLY A 750 -41.02 -2.60 6.58
C GLY A 750 -41.19 -1.16 6.15
N GLU A 751 -40.64 -0.19 6.89
CA GLU A 751 -40.74 1.22 6.53
C GLU A 751 -39.87 1.51 5.32
N VAL A 752 -40.48 2.07 4.27
CA VAL A 752 -39.81 2.49 3.06
C VAL A 752 -39.26 3.91 3.27
N GLY A 753 -37.95 4.05 3.11
CA GLY A 753 -37.26 5.33 3.23
C GLY A 753 -37.59 6.27 2.08
N ASN A 754 -37.29 7.55 2.26
CA ASN A 754 -37.28 8.50 1.15
C ASN A 754 -36.04 8.31 0.23
N GLN A 755 -35.08 7.47 0.65
CA GLN A 755 -33.94 7.01 -0.15
C GLN A 755 -34.44 6.05 -1.23
N TRP A 756 -34.88 6.63 -2.34
CA TRP A 756 -35.49 5.97 -3.49
C TRP A 756 -34.85 6.51 -4.78
N LEU A 757 -34.58 5.65 -5.76
CA LEU A 757 -34.00 5.99 -7.05
C LEU A 757 -34.88 5.43 -8.17
N PRO A 758 -35.40 6.26 -9.10
CA PRO A 758 -35.22 7.72 -9.22
C PRO A 758 -35.79 8.55 -8.05
N GLY A 759 -35.15 9.68 -7.72
CA GLY A 759 -35.51 10.49 -6.55
C GLY A 759 -37.00 10.88 -6.48
N VAL A 760 -37.58 10.81 -5.28
CA VAL A 760 -39.00 11.15 -5.02
C VAL A 760 -39.24 12.67 -4.87
N GLY A 761 -38.21 13.48 -5.11
CA GLY A 761 -38.21 14.94 -4.95
C GLY A 761 -37.90 15.41 -3.53
N GLY A 762 -37.28 16.59 -3.44
CA GLY A 762 -36.85 17.21 -2.19
C GLY A 762 -37.98 17.50 -1.17
N GLY A 763 -37.64 17.44 0.13
CA GLY A 763 -38.52 17.86 1.23
C GLY A 763 -39.52 16.81 1.74
N ARG A 764 -39.42 15.55 1.30
CA ARG A 764 -40.28 14.45 1.78
C ARG A 764 -39.61 13.68 2.94
N PRO A 765 -40.32 13.42 4.06
CA PRO A 765 -39.87 12.45 5.06
C PRO A 765 -39.95 11.02 4.50
N ASN A 766 -39.57 10.03 5.31
CA ASN A 766 -39.77 8.61 4.95
C ASN A 766 -41.21 8.34 4.49
N LEU A 767 -41.34 7.45 3.52
CA LEU A 767 -42.60 7.16 2.83
C LEU A 767 -43.55 6.32 3.69
N GLY A 768 -43.02 5.64 4.71
CA GLY A 768 -43.81 4.87 5.67
C GLY A 768 -43.97 3.40 5.28
N MET A 769 -44.93 2.73 5.91
CA MET A 769 -45.27 1.33 5.65
C MET A 769 -46.20 1.22 4.44
N SER A 770 -45.85 0.40 3.47
CA SER A 770 -46.65 0.16 2.25
C SER A 770 -47.16 1.45 1.57
N PRO A 771 -46.26 2.38 1.21
CA PRO A 771 -46.66 3.65 0.62
C PRO A 771 -47.41 3.48 -0.70
N ASP A 772 -48.23 4.49 -1.03
CA ASP A 772 -48.83 4.64 -2.35
C ASP A 772 -47.98 5.62 -3.19
N MET A 773 -47.14 5.06 -4.05
CA MET A 773 -46.23 5.82 -4.90
C MET A 773 -46.97 6.61 -5.98
N THR A 774 -48.24 6.27 -6.30
CA THR A 774 -49.05 7.06 -7.25
C THR A 774 -49.41 8.45 -6.71
N ALA A 775 -49.25 8.66 -5.40
CA ALA A 775 -49.39 9.97 -4.77
C ALA A 775 -48.09 10.80 -4.79
N VAL A 776 -46.98 10.23 -5.25
CA VAL A 776 -45.71 10.93 -5.43
C VAL A 776 -45.68 11.53 -6.84
N PRO A 777 -45.51 12.86 -7.00
CA PRO A 777 -45.41 13.50 -8.31
C PRO A 777 -44.18 13.01 -9.09
N GLY A 778 -44.35 12.83 -10.39
CA GLY A 778 -43.30 12.34 -11.28
C GLY A 778 -43.33 10.83 -11.43
N VAL A 779 -42.40 10.29 -12.24
CA VAL A 779 -42.27 8.86 -12.50
C VAL A 779 -41.27 8.28 -11.49
N GLN A 780 -41.69 7.30 -10.70
CA GLN A 780 -40.91 6.75 -9.57
C GLN A 780 -40.07 5.52 -9.95
N PHE A 781 -39.89 5.30 -11.26
CA PHE A 781 -39.07 4.25 -11.84
C PHE A 781 -38.32 4.82 -13.04
N ALA A 782 -37.20 4.19 -13.39
CA ALA A 782 -36.51 4.46 -14.64
C ALA A 782 -36.88 3.42 -15.68
N ALA A 783 -37.07 3.83 -16.93
CA ALA A 783 -37.09 2.94 -18.07
C ALA A 783 -35.71 2.94 -18.71
N TRP A 784 -35.14 1.76 -18.94
CA TRP A 784 -33.81 1.62 -19.53
C TRP A 784 -33.88 0.71 -20.75
N THR A 785 -33.19 1.11 -21.82
CA THR A 785 -33.22 0.41 -23.12
C THR A 785 -31.91 -0.34 -23.31
N VAL A 786 -31.99 -1.63 -23.64
CA VAL A 786 -30.81 -2.44 -23.97
C VAL A 786 -30.13 -1.86 -25.22
N PRO A 787 -28.84 -1.50 -25.14
CA PRO A 787 -28.12 -0.88 -26.25
C PRO A 787 -28.07 -1.76 -27.50
N LEU A 788 -27.97 -1.13 -28.66
CA LEU A 788 -27.72 -1.80 -29.94
C LEU A 788 -26.20 -1.91 -30.16
N PRO A 789 -25.62 -3.12 -30.14
CA PRO A 789 -24.20 -3.29 -30.47
C PRO A 789 -23.92 -2.73 -31.87
N GLY A 790 -22.79 -2.05 -32.03
CA GLY A 790 -22.36 -1.40 -33.27
C GLY A 790 -22.98 -0.03 -33.57
N ASP A 791 -24.01 0.42 -32.83
CA ASP A 791 -24.58 1.77 -32.99
C ASP A 791 -23.75 2.77 -32.18
N ALA A 792 -22.54 3.06 -32.66
CA ALA A 792 -21.57 3.92 -31.99
C ALA A 792 -21.92 5.41 -32.06
N ASN A 793 -22.87 5.83 -32.90
CA ASN A 793 -23.32 7.22 -32.96
C ASN A 793 -24.73 7.43 -32.34
N CYS A 794 -25.43 6.35 -31.98
CA CYS A 794 -26.76 6.32 -31.37
C CYS A 794 -27.85 6.93 -32.23
N ASP A 795 -27.78 6.73 -33.54
CA ASP A 795 -28.85 7.09 -34.47
C ASP A 795 -29.94 6.00 -34.59
N GLY A 796 -29.74 4.86 -33.91
CA GLY A 796 -30.66 3.74 -33.88
C GLY A 796 -30.38 2.68 -34.95
N ALA A 797 -29.27 2.80 -35.68
CA ALA A 797 -28.77 1.80 -36.63
C ALA A 797 -27.30 1.47 -36.32
N ALA A 798 -26.89 0.24 -36.64
CA ALA A 798 -25.48 -0.15 -36.65
C ALA A 798 -25.05 -0.27 -38.12
N ASP A 799 -24.54 0.83 -38.69
CA ASP A 799 -24.21 0.96 -40.10
C ASP A 799 -22.91 1.76 -40.37
N ALA A 800 -22.64 2.09 -41.63
CA ALA A 800 -21.39 2.75 -42.01
C ALA A 800 -21.20 4.14 -41.37
N SER A 801 -22.27 4.77 -40.88
CA SER A 801 -22.21 6.05 -40.17
C SER A 801 -21.63 5.94 -38.76
N ASP A 802 -21.49 4.72 -38.23
CA ASP A 802 -20.90 4.46 -36.92
C ASP A 802 -19.37 4.39 -36.93
N VAL A 803 -18.74 4.28 -38.10
CA VAL A 803 -17.30 4.03 -38.22
C VAL A 803 -16.45 5.11 -37.56
N ASP A 804 -16.78 6.38 -37.77
CA ASP A 804 -16.02 7.50 -37.20
C ASP A 804 -16.20 7.59 -35.68
N ALA A 805 -17.40 7.27 -35.19
CA ALA A 805 -17.73 7.26 -33.77
C ALA A 805 -17.06 6.07 -33.06
N PHE A 806 -17.09 4.89 -33.67
CA PHE A 806 -16.41 3.68 -33.21
C PHE A 806 -14.88 3.85 -33.16
N ALA A 807 -14.29 4.44 -34.20
CA ALA A 807 -12.87 4.74 -34.20
C ALA A 807 -12.51 5.75 -33.09
N ALA A 808 -13.34 6.76 -32.87
CA ALA A 808 -13.12 7.74 -31.81
C ALA A 808 -13.14 7.09 -30.41
N VAL A 809 -14.09 6.19 -30.12
CA VAL A 809 -14.16 5.55 -28.79
C VAL A 809 -13.01 4.57 -28.52
N VAL A 810 -12.50 3.87 -29.54
CA VAL A 810 -11.34 2.98 -29.42
C VAL A 810 -10.04 3.77 -29.18
N ILE A 811 -9.92 4.97 -29.76
CA ILE A 811 -8.71 5.80 -29.67
C ILE A 811 -8.70 6.68 -28.42
N ASP A 812 -9.83 7.31 -28.11
CA ASP A 812 -9.99 8.25 -27.00
C ASP A 812 -11.46 8.27 -26.53
N SER A 813 -11.77 7.42 -25.56
CA SER A 813 -13.11 7.29 -24.99
C SER A 813 -13.63 8.56 -24.31
N ALA A 814 -12.72 9.43 -23.83
CA ALA A 814 -13.08 10.71 -23.22
C ALA A 814 -13.48 11.74 -24.29
N ALA A 815 -12.73 11.84 -25.39
CA ALA A 815 -13.09 12.68 -26.52
C ALA A 815 -14.36 12.19 -27.23
N TYR A 816 -14.55 10.87 -27.36
CA TYR A 816 -15.80 10.28 -27.85
C TYR A 816 -16.99 10.70 -26.99
N SER A 817 -16.88 10.56 -25.67
CA SER A 817 -17.96 10.94 -24.74
C SER A 817 -18.32 12.43 -24.82
N ALA A 818 -17.36 13.30 -25.16
CA ALA A 818 -17.62 14.71 -25.40
C ALA A 818 -18.32 14.99 -26.74
N ALA A 819 -18.02 14.20 -27.79
CA ALA A 819 -18.57 14.38 -29.13
C ALA A 819 -19.95 13.70 -29.32
N TYR A 820 -20.17 12.56 -28.68
CA TYR A 820 -21.35 11.70 -28.83
C TYR A 820 -22.06 11.51 -27.48
N GLY A 821 -22.16 12.56 -26.67
CA GLY A 821 -22.53 12.49 -25.23
C GLY A 821 -23.89 11.89 -24.87
N SER A 822 -24.75 11.56 -25.84
CA SER A 822 -25.96 10.76 -25.64
C SER A 822 -25.78 9.26 -25.92
N CYS A 823 -24.58 8.84 -26.34
CA CYS A 823 -24.32 7.52 -26.85
C CYS A 823 -23.45 6.67 -25.94
N PHE A 824 -23.87 5.42 -25.72
CA PHE A 824 -23.22 4.57 -24.74
C PHE A 824 -21.94 3.93 -25.31
N VAL A 825 -20.82 4.05 -24.59
CA VAL A 825 -19.54 3.39 -24.96
C VAL A 825 -19.72 1.88 -25.16
N VAL A 826 -20.62 1.24 -24.38
CA VAL A 826 -20.92 -0.19 -24.50
C VAL A 826 -21.50 -0.58 -25.87
N ASN A 827 -22.05 0.36 -26.65
CA ASN A 827 -22.47 0.06 -28.02
C ASN A 827 -21.28 -0.37 -28.90
N SER A 828 -20.06 0.03 -28.52
CA SER A 828 -18.82 -0.31 -29.23
C SER A 828 -18.04 -1.46 -28.58
N ASP A 829 -18.55 -2.06 -27.51
CA ASP A 829 -17.97 -3.27 -26.87
C ASP A 829 -18.49 -4.50 -27.60
N MET A 830 -17.89 -4.78 -28.75
CA MET A 830 -18.35 -5.80 -29.69
C MET A 830 -18.03 -7.21 -29.24
N THR A 831 -16.98 -7.36 -28.42
CA THR A 831 -16.60 -8.64 -27.84
C THR A 831 -17.37 -8.95 -26.56
N GLY A 832 -18.03 -7.95 -25.97
CA GLY A 832 -18.80 -8.08 -24.74
C GLY A 832 -17.93 -8.36 -23.51
N ASP A 833 -16.66 -7.98 -23.57
CA ASP A 833 -15.66 -8.26 -22.53
C ASP A 833 -15.57 -7.14 -21.47
N GLY A 834 -16.32 -6.06 -21.67
CA GLY A 834 -16.42 -4.94 -20.77
C GLY A 834 -15.60 -3.73 -21.19
N VAL A 835 -14.71 -3.86 -22.18
CA VAL A 835 -13.74 -2.86 -22.63
C VAL A 835 -13.90 -2.61 -24.13
N VAL A 836 -13.77 -1.35 -24.56
CA VAL A 836 -13.74 -1.00 -25.99
C VAL A 836 -12.29 -0.77 -26.40
N ASP A 837 -11.72 -1.69 -27.16
CA ASP A 837 -10.35 -1.61 -27.66
C ASP A 837 -10.19 -2.22 -29.06
N ALA A 838 -8.94 -2.46 -29.47
CA ALA A 838 -8.61 -2.99 -30.78
C ALA A 838 -9.21 -4.38 -31.07
N ARG A 839 -9.63 -5.13 -30.03
CA ARG A 839 -10.25 -6.46 -30.16
C ARG A 839 -11.68 -6.36 -30.68
N ASP A 840 -12.37 -5.25 -30.42
CA ASP A 840 -13.74 -5.01 -30.87
C ASP A 840 -13.83 -4.65 -32.35
N VAL A 841 -12.73 -4.17 -32.93
CA VAL A 841 -12.68 -3.71 -34.33
C VAL A 841 -13.08 -4.82 -35.31
N ALA A 842 -12.63 -6.06 -35.08
CA ALA A 842 -12.92 -7.17 -35.99
C ALA A 842 -14.41 -7.53 -35.99
N GLU A 843 -15.03 -7.56 -34.80
CA GLU A 843 -16.44 -7.87 -34.61
C GLU A 843 -17.34 -6.73 -35.10
N PHE A 844 -16.93 -5.47 -34.86
CA PHE A 844 -17.59 -4.29 -35.41
C PHE A 844 -17.65 -4.35 -36.94
N VAL A 845 -16.51 -4.60 -37.58
CA VAL A 845 -16.43 -4.73 -39.04
C VAL A 845 -17.24 -5.93 -39.54
N ALA A 846 -17.25 -7.05 -38.82
CA ALA A 846 -18.06 -8.21 -39.18
C ALA A 846 -19.56 -7.86 -39.15
N GLN A 847 -20.02 -7.14 -38.14
CA GLN A 847 -21.40 -6.68 -38.02
C GLN A 847 -21.80 -5.75 -39.16
N LEU A 848 -20.96 -4.76 -39.51
CA LEU A 848 -21.23 -3.85 -40.63
C LEU A 848 -21.31 -4.56 -41.99
N LEU A 849 -20.60 -5.68 -42.12
CA LEU A 849 -20.61 -6.51 -43.33
C LEU A 849 -21.73 -7.57 -43.34
N GLY A 850 -22.55 -7.64 -42.29
CA GLY A 850 -23.63 -8.61 -42.13
C GLY A 850 -23.13 -10.06 -42.06
N ARG A 851 -21.98 -10.30 -41.41
CA ARG A 851 -21.29 -11.60 -41.36
C ARG A 851 -21.43 -12.32 -40.04
#